data_AF-A0A0F8X654-F1
#
_entry.id   AF-A0A0F8X654-F1
#
_cell.length_a   1.000
_cell.length_b   1.000
_cell.length_c   1.000
_cell.angle_alpha   90.00
_cell.angle_beta   90.00
_cell.angle_gamma   90.00
#
_symmetry.space_group_name_H-M   'P 1'
#
loop_
_entity.id
_entity.type
_entity.pdbx_description
1 polymer ?
#
loop_
_entity_poly.entity_id
_entity_poly.type
_entity_poly.pdbx_seq_one_letter_code
_entity_poly.pdbx_strand_id
1 'polypeptide(L)'
;MWLDVFQKLRANGFNAVSVYFFWSWHSASEGEYDFTSGAHDIQRLFDYAKDAGLYVIARAGPYCNAETSAGGYALWAANGQMGSERTSDEAYYRLWKPWVLEVGKIIAANQITNGGPVILNQHENEYQETSYNSGATQVVYMEQIAEAFEEAGILVPSTHNEKGMRSVSWSTDYHDVGGAVNVYGLDSYPGGLSCTNPNTGFNLVRNYYQWFQNYSFTQPEFLPEFEGGWFQPWGGYVYDTCQAELSPEFADVYYKNNVGSRVTLQSIYMVFGGTNWGHSAAPVVYTSYDYSAPLRETREVRDKLKQTKLLGLFTRVSKDLLKTYMEGNGTGYTSDDSIFTWALRNPDTNAGFFVVAHESSPSRAVTNFTLTVNTTAGELSIPDIQLAGRQSKIIVTDYTAGKQTSLLYSSAEVLTYATLDVDVLVFYLNVGQKGVFAFKDAPAHVSFKEYGSSRLIASKTSYGTQYSYVQTEGVTVVKFSNGVLAYLLDKASAWNFFAPPLTSNPDVAPGEQVLVQGPYLVRSASIHGDTIEVIGDNANTTSLEVYTGKSHVQKVKWNNKLVKTKKTAYGSLIGTAPGVENAKVSLPSLGPWKAQDTLPEIDPDYDDSNWTQCNKSTTVNGQPPVSLPVLYSGDYGYHAGTKLYRGRFDGKNATGVNVTVQNGIAAGWAAWLNGEYVGGALGDPGLASTQAVLSLNPSSLRSRDNVLTIVADYTGHDEDNVKPHGAQNARGVLGATLVGGGDFTSWRIQGNAGGEKNIDPVRGPMNEGGLYGERMGWHLPGYRAPTTASTSSPLDGVLGAEGRFYTTTFTLDLDSDLDVPIGLQLGAPEGTHAVVQIFMNGYQYGHYLPHIGPQSLFPFPPGVINQQGENTLAISLWALTDQGARLDQVELTAYAKYRSGFEFGRDWSYLQPRWEDRSIIDLDSPDRPFDNIINFRDVGRTINRLMGRPVLKEGVFYRSARLDEASERDKRRLVSEYHISTIIDLRSGKVLSYLASGNRIDAITLIGSEVMNPRGLVGLAKDTLDNSTAEMREVFEILGGGTAASLSTRGNENENETRTIPAPVLVHCTQGKDRTGLVVLLLLLLTGVVDDEAMAAEYVLSESELAVEGEERMKEIRAWGWMMSSRGVRGCLRGRSGRIWMSGMEACRAERQPGI
;
A
#
# COMPACT_ATOMS: atom_id res chain seq x y z
N MET A 1 -3.49 6.15 -3.95
CA MET A 1 -4.93 5.85 -4.21
C MET A 1 -5.71 5.38 -2.97
N TRP A 2 -5.11 5.26 -1.78
CA TRP A 2 -5.80 4.81 -0.55
C TRP A 2 -7.07 5.60 -0.21
N LEU A 3 -7.05 6.94 -0.34
CA LEU A 3 -8.21 7.78 -0.04
C LEU A 3 -9.47 7.40 -0.85
N ASP A 4 -9.32 6.96 -2.11
CA ASP A 4 -10.46 6.49 -2.92
C ASP A 4 -11.12 5.26 -2.28
N VAL A 5 -10.30 4.26 -1.93
CA VAL A 5 -10.74 3.01 -1.29
C VAL A 5 -11.37 3.33 0.06
N PHE A 6 -10.73 4.14 0.90
CA PHE A 6 -11.25 4.52 2.22
C PHE A 6 -12.59 5.26 2.13
N GLN A 7 -12.75 6.19 1.20
CA GLN A 7 -14.04 6.85 0.97
C GLN A 7 -15.12 5.86 0.54
N LYS A 8 -14.79 4.87 -0.31
CA LYS A 8 -15.71 3.79 -0.71
C LYS A 8 -16.11 2.93 0.49
N LEU A 9 -15.17 2.55 1.37
CA LEU A 9 -15.47 1.77 2.57
C LEU A 9 -16.35 2.57 3.55
N ARG A 10 -16.00 3.83 3.81
CA ARG A 10 -16.78 4.73 4.67
C ARG A 10 -18.23 4.90 4.18
N ALA A 11 -18.39 5.11 2.87
CA ALA A 11 -19.69 5.21 2.22
C ALA A 11 -20.55 3.94 2.35
N ASN A 12 -19.91 2.78 2.46
CA ASN A 12 -20.54 1.47 2.59
C ASN A 12 -20.64 0.97 4.04
N GLY A 13 -20.58 1.86 5.02
CA GLY A 13 -20.92 1.51 6.42
C GLY A 13 -19.73 1.22 7.32
N PHE A 14 -18.52 1.08 6.79
CA PHE A 14 -17.33 0.76 7.57
C PHE A 14 -16.89 1.94 8.45
N ASN A 15 -16.28 1.62 9.59
CA ASN A 15 -15.69 2.56 10.54
C ASN A 15 -14.20 2.29 10.82
N ALA A 16 -13.65 1.19 10.30
CA ALA A 16 -12.25 0.83 10.44
C ALA A 16 -11.72 0.10 9.19
N VAL A 17 -10.40 0.07 9.04
CA VAL A 17 -9.67 -0.79 8.08
C VAL A 17 -8.60 -1.58 8.81
N SER A 18 -8.40 -2.83 8.43
CA SER A 18 -7.27 -3.65 8.87
C SER A 18 -6.19 -3.63 7.79
N VAL A 19 -4.94 -3.39 8.17
CA VAL A 19 -3.83 -3.18 7.21
C VAL A 19 -2.60 -3.98 7.63
N TYR A 20 -2.06 -4.77 6.71
CA TYR A 20 -0.74 -5.38 6.82
C TYR A 20 0.37 -4.40 6.47
N PHE A 21 1.53 -4.55 7.12
CA PHE A 21 2.77 -3.84 6.77
C PHE A 21 3.84 -4.88 6.44
N PHE A 22 4.28 -4.92 5.19
CA PHE A 22 5.19 -5.97 4.73
C PHE A 22 6.64 -5.56 4.95
N TRP A 23 7.37 -6.38 5.71
CA TRP A 23 8.80 -6.20 5.94
C TRP A 23 9.59 -6.29 4.63
N SER A 24 9.19 -7.19 3.72
CA SER A 24 9.73 -7.29 2.34
C SER A 24 9.71 -5.98 1.57
N TRP A 25 8.68 -5.17 1.76
CA TRP A 25 8.49 -3.91 1.05
C TRP A 25 9.28 -2.78 1.70
N HIS A 26 9.16 -2.64 3.02
CA HIS A 26 9.72 -1.50 3.74
C HIS A 26 11.19 -1.67 4.16
N SER A 27 11.74 -2.89 4.14
CA SER A 27 13.15 -3.16 4.43
C SER A 27 13.69 -4.23 3.49
N ALA A 28 13.63 -3.91 2.20
CA ALA A 28 14.07 -4.81 1.13
C ALA A 28 15.60 -5.05 1.13
N SER A 29 16.35 -4.28 1.92
CA SER A 29 17.80 -4.39 2.13
C SER A 29 18.09 -4.45 3.64
N GLU A 30 19.06 -5.24 4.06
CA GLU A 30 19.39 -5.39 5.49
C GLU A 30 19.79 -4.05 6.12
N GLY A 31 19.15 -3.70 7.22
CA GLY A 31 19.41 -2.48 7.99
C GLY A 31 18.82 -1.19 7.41
N GLU A 32 18.19 -1.24 6.24
CA GLU A 32 17.58 -0.08 5.59
C GLU A 32 16.05 -0.14 5.74
N TYR A 33 15.44 0.99 6.07
CA TYR A 33 13.98 1.10 6.23
C TYR A 33 13.45 2.32 5.47
N ASP A 34 12.54 2.08 4.53
CA ASP A 34 11.85 3.14 3.79
C ASP A 34 10.38 3.20 4.17
N PHE A 35 9.98 4.34 4.74
CA PHE A 35 8.61 4.66 5.11
C PHE A 35 8.13 5.98 4.51
N THR A 36 8.81 6.51 3.49
CA THR A 36 8.56 7.88 3.00
C THR A 36 8.59 8.02 1.47
N SER A 37 9.35 7.17 0.76
CA SER A 37 9.45 7.28 -0.70
C SER A 37 8.19 6.78 -1.38
N GLY A 38 7.55 7.62 -2.19
CA GLY A 38 6.48 7.20 -3.09
C GLY A 38 5.33 6.48 -2.38
N ALA A 39 5.20 5.17 -2.62
CA ALA A 39 4.17 4.31 -2.04
C ALA A 39 4.57 3.68 -0.68
N HIS A 40 5.82 3.85 -0.22
CA HIS A 40 6.28 3.43 1.10
C HIS A 40 5.78 4.35 2.23
N ASP A 41 5.18 5.49 1.90
CA ASP A 41 4.71 6.51 2.86
C ASP A 41 3.54 6.00 3.75
N ILE A 42 3.89 5.41 4.89
CA ILE A 42 2.92 4.91 5.88
C ILE A 42 2.16 6.07 6.54
N GLN A 43 2.81 7.21 6.79
CA GLN A 43 2.12 8.34 7.42
C GLN A 43 0.95 8.83 6.56
N ARG A 44 1.13 8.87 5.24
CA ARG A 44 0.09 9.22 4.29
C ARG A 44 -1.09 8.25 4.28
N LEU A 45 -0.87 6.96 4.55
CA LEU A 45 -1.96 5.99 4.74
C LEU A 45 -2.81 6.39 5.96
N PHE A 46 -2.18 6.68 7.10
CA PHE A 46 -2.88 7.10 8.32
C PHE A 46 -3.61 8.43 8.16
N ASP A 47 -2.99 9.40 7.50
CA ASP A 47 -3.61 10.68 7.20
C ASP A 47 -4.87 10.50 6.35
N TYR A 48 -4.82 9.66 5.30
CA TYR A 48 -6.00 9.38 4.49
C TYR A 48 -7.08 8.58 5.22
N ALA A 49 -6.72 7.67 6.12
CA ALA A 49 -7.70 6.98 6.96
C ALA A 49 -8.44 7.97 7.87
N LYS A 50 -7.71 8.90 8.49
CA LYS A 50 -8.26 9.97 9.31
C LYS A 50 -9.14 10.93 8.50
N ASP A 51 -8.68 11.34 7.30
CA ASP A 51 -9.46 12.19 6.39
C ASP A 51 -10.77 11.53 5.95
N ALA A 52 -10.76 10.22 5.72
CA ALA A 52 -11.96 9.45 5.40
C ALA A 52 -12.88 9.19 6.62
N GLY A 53 -12.39 9.44 7.84
CA GLY A 53 -13.11 9.13 9.07
C GLY A 53 -13.18 7.62 9.34
N LEU A 54 -12.05 6.93 9.21
CA LEU A 54 -11.87 5.52 9.53
C LEU A 54 -10.78 5.33 10.59
N TYR A 55 -11.01 4.37 11.49
CA TYR A 55 -9.96 3.83 12.35
C TYR A 55 -9.07 2.84 11.58
N VAL A 56 -7.92 2.50 12.16
CA VAL A 56 -7.00 1.50 11.64
C VAL A 56 -6.70 0.43 12.69
N ILE A 57 -6.75 -0.83 12.27
CA ILE A 57 -6.19 -1.98 12.98
C ILE A 57 -4.86 -2.28 12.30
N ALA A 58 -3.75 -2.04 13.00
CA ALA A 58 -2.40 -2.21 12.45
C ALA A 58 -1.95 -3.67 12.60
N ARG A 59 -1.45 -4.29 11.54
CA ARG A 59 -0.97 -5.69 11.54
C ARG A 59 0.44 -5.75 10.96
N ALA A 60 1.43 -5.42 11.79
CA ALA A 60 2.80 -5.21 11.32
C ALA A 60 3.68 -6.48 11.36
N GLY A 61 3.08 -7.65 11.61
CA GLY A 61 3.78 -8.93 11.61
C GLY A 61 4.48 -9.25 12.93
N PRO A 62 5.71 -9.82 12.92
CA PRO A 62 6.64 -9.82 11.79
C PRO A 62 6.26 -10.70 10.58
N TYR A 63 5.48 -11.76 10.81
CA TYR A 63 4.97 -12.62 9.75
C TYR A 63 3.58 -12.19 9.29
N CYS A 64 3.43 -12.01 7.98
CA CYS A 64 2.25 -11.66 7.19
C CYS A 64 1.30 -12.81 6.82
N ASN A 65 1.87 -13.91 6.34
CA ASN A 65 1.22 -14.77 5.34
C ASN A 65 0.75 -13.94 4.12
N ALA A 66 -0.54 -13.59 4.07
CA ALA A 66 -1.16 -12.68 3.09
C ALA A 66 -0.94 -13.03 1.60
N GLU A 67 -0.55 -14.26 1.28
CA GLU A 67 -0.17 -14.70 -0.07
C GLU A 67 0.89 -13.79 -0.71
N THR A 68 1.75 -13.17 0.10
CA THR A 68 2.90 -12.39 -0.37
C THR A 68 4.19 -13.18 -0.24
N SER A 69 5.18 -12.90 -1.09
CA SER A 69 6.49 -13.56 -1.08
C SER A 69 7.08 -13.62 0.34
N ALA A 70 7.53 -14.81 0.74
CA ALA A 70 8.07 -15.10 2.08
C ALA A 70 7.07 -14.83 3.23
N GLY A 71 5.78 -14.79 2.94
CA GLY A 71 4.73 -14.39 3.86
C GLY A 71 4.99 -13.00 4.49
N GLY A 72 5.64 -12.10 3.76
CA GLY A 72 5.85 -10.70 4.14
C GLY A 72 7.18 -10.43 4.81
N TYR A 73 7.99 -11.45 5.09
CA TYR A 73 9.36 -11.28 5.59
C TYR A 73 10.26 -10.59 4.58
N ALA A 74 11.27 -9.88 5.07
CA ALA A 74 12.33 -9.41 4.19
C ALA A 74 13.03 -10.58 3.49
N LEU A 75 13.14 -10.50 2.16
CA LEU A 75 13.63 -11.65 1.37
C LEU A 75 15.11 -11.97 1.65
N TRP A 76 15.91 -10.96 2.01
CA TRP A 76 17.30 -11.19 2.45
C TRP A 76 17.35 -12.00 3.75
N ALA A 77 16.43 -11.77 4.70
CA ALA A 77 16.32 -12.56 5.93
C ALA A 77 15.78 -13.98 5.63
N ALA A 78 14.78 -14.06 4.76
CA ALA A 78 14.17 -15.31 4.30
C ALA A 78 15.09 -16.18 3.43
N ASN A 79 16.36 -15.85 3.24
CA ASN A 79 17.31 -16.70 2.51
C ASN A 79 17.90 -17.86 3.35
N GLY A 80 17.45 -18.07 4.58
CA GLY A 80 17.90 -19.20 5.41
C GLY A 80 18.64 -18.83 6.69
N GLN A 81 18.74 -17.54 7.01
CA GLN A 81 19.45 -17.05 8.19
C GLN A 81 18.56 -16.82 9.42
N MET A 82 17.25 -17.10 9.32
CA MET A 82 16.29 -16.90 10.42
C MET A 82 16.32 -18.03 11.45
N GLY A 83 17.01 -19.14 11.19
CA GLY A 83 16.92 -20.31 12.06
C GLY A 83 15.49 -20.86 12.09
N SER A 84 14.96 -21.15 13.28
CA SER A 84 13.60 -21.63 13.45
C SER A 84 12.60 -20.47 13.45
N GLU A 85 11.93 -20.25 12.30
CA GLU A 85 10.90 -19.21 12.13
C GLU A 85 9.77 -19.35 13.14
N ARG A 86 9.21 -18.22 13.58
CA ARG A 86 8.02 -18.15 14.46
C ARG A 86 8.23 -18.92 15.77
N THR A 87 9.44 -18.84 16.31
CA THR A 87 9.85 -19.38 17.62
C THR A 87 10.73 -18.36 18.36
N SER A 88 11.15 -18.65 19.58
CA SER A 88 12.12 -17.82 20.34
C SER A 88 13.58 -18.08 19.97
N ASP A 89 13.84 -18.63 18.77
CA ASP A 89 15.20 -18.72 18.23
C ASP A 89 15.85 -17.34 18.18
N GLU A 90 17.04 -17.22 18.76
CA GLU A 90 17.80 -15.98 18.85
C GLU A 90 18.16 -15.42 17.46
N ALA A 91 18.38 -16.29 16.46
CA ALA A 91 18.64 -15.86 15.09
C ALA A 91 17.41 -15.17 14.49
N TYR A 92 16.22 -15.73 14.71
CA TYR A 92 14.97 -15.14 14.27
C TYR A 92 14.70 -13.81 14.99
N TYR A 93 14.78 -13.81 16.33
CA TYR A 93 14.55 -12.64 17.18
C TYR A 93 15.37 -11.42 16.76
N ARG A 94 16.67 -11.61 16.51
CA ARG A 94 17.57 -10.52 16.12
C ARG A 94 17.22 -9.89 14.77
N LEU A 95 16.64 -10.67 13.86
CA LEU A 95 16.33 -10.20 12.51
C LEU A 95 15.00 -9.46 12.47
N TRP A 96 13.95 -9.97 13.12
CA TRP A 96 12.63 -9.34 13.06
C TRP A 96 12.44 -8.19 14.06
N LYS A 97 13.11 -8.20 15.22
CA LYS A 97 12.91 -7.17 16.26
C LYS A 97 13.14 -5.75 15.72
N PRO A 98 14.25 -5.46 15.01
CA PRO A 98 14.48 -4.13 14.45
C PRO A 98 13.34 -3.66 13.53
N TRP A 99 12.77 -4.55 12.72
CA TRP A 99 11.61 -4.24 11.89
C TRP A 99 10.41 -3.77 12.72
N VAL A 100 10.05 -4.54 13.75
CA VAL A 100 8.92 -4.19 14.64
C VAL A 100 9.15 -2.87 15.35
N LEU A 101 10.37 -2.59 15.80
CA LEU A 101 10.71 -1.32 16.44
C LEU A 101 10.55 -0.14 15.48
N GLU A 102 11.04 -0.24 14.24
CA GLU A 102 10.99 0.88 13.30
C GLU A 102 9.58 1.17 12.80
N VAL A 103 8.82 0.15 12.37
CA VAL A 103 7.42 0.34 11.97
C VAL A 103 6.55 0.74 13.17
N GLY A 104 6.84 0.17 14.34
CA GLY A 104 6.13 0.42 15.59
C GLY A 104 6.19 1.89 16.02
N LYS A 105 7.30 2.60 15.82
CA LYS A 105 7.40 4.05 16.11
C LYS A 105 6.37 4.87 15.32
N ILE A 106 6.15 4.53 14.06
CA ILE A 106 5.19 5.24 13.19
C ILE A 106 3.76 4.92 13.61
N ILE A 107 3.47 3.64 13.88
CA ILE A 107 2.17 3.20 14.40
C ILE A 107 1.88 3.89 15.73
N ALA A 108 2.85 3.94 16.64
CA ALA A 108 2.74 4.55 17.97
C ALA A 108 2.38 6.04 17.90
N ALA A 109 3.00 6.77 16.98
CA ALA A 109 2.69 8.19 16.72
C ALA A 109 1.26 8.41 16.20
N ASN A 110 0.66 7.40 15.56
CA ASN A 110 -0.66 7.46 14.93
C ASN A 110 -1.76 6.74 15.72
N GLN A 111 -1.50 6.41 16.98
CA GLN A 111 -2.52 5.88 17.90
C GLN A 111 -3.62 6.91 18.18
N ILE A 112 -4.82 6.41 18.46
CA ILE A 112 -5.96 7.24 18.87
C ILE A 112 -5.66 8.09 20.11
N THR A 113 -4.81 7.59 21.02
CA THR A 113 -4.32 8.32 22.21
C THR A 113 -3.47 9.55 21.84
N ASN A 114 -2.90 9.58 20.64
CA ASN A 114 -2.15 10.69 20.05
C ASN A 114 -2.96 11.44 18.97
N GLY A 115 -4.26 11.16 18.86
CA GLY A 115 -5.16 11.78 17.88
C GLY A 115 -5.04 11.22 16.45
N GLY A 116 -4.37 10.08 16.27
CA GLY A 116 -4.33 9.34 15.00
C GLY A 116 -5.46 8.29 14.90
N PRO A 117 -5.52 7.51 13.80
CA PRO A 117 -6.61 6.56 13.57
C PRO A 117 -6.39 5.16 14.16
N VAL A 118 -5.19 4.81 14.66
CA VAL A 118 -4.89 3.43 15.09
C VAL A 118 -5.58 3.12 16.42
N ILE A 119 -6.39 2.05 16.46
CA ILE A 119 -7.17 1.64 17.65
C ILE A 119 -6.78 0.27 18.20
N LEU A 120 -6.11 -0.57 17.41
CA LEU A 120 -5.65 -1.90 17.78
C LEU A 120 -4.33 -2.19 17.04
N ASN A 121 -3.47 -3.00 17.66
CA ASN A 121 -2.26 -3.52 17.04
C ASN A 121 -2.25 -5.05 17.14
N GLN A 122 -2.18 -5.74 16.02
CA GLN A 122 -2.12 -7.20 15.99
C GLN A 122 -0.70 -7.70 16.26
N HIS A 123 -0.57 -8.68 17.15
CA HIS A 123 0.67 -9.40 17.40
C HIS A 123 0.67 -10.68 16.56
N GLU A 124 1.70 -10.84 15.71
CA GLU A 124 1.81 -12.00 14.81
C GLU A 124 0.62 -12.12 13.83
N ASN A 125 0.49 -13.26 13.17
CA ASN A 125 -0.57 -13.61 12.24
C ASN A 125 -0.89 -15.12 12.28
N GLU A 126 -2.11 -15.51 12.62
CA GLU A 126 -2.54 -16.92 12.61
C GLU A 126 -1.66 -17.86 13.47
N TYR A 127 -0.96 -17.30 14.46
CA TYR A 127 -0.09 -18.09 15.33
C TYR A 127 -0.89 -18.85 16.37
N GLN A 128 -0.82 -20.17 16.36
CA GLN A 128 -1.69 -21.00 17.19
C GLN A 128 -1.07 -21.26 18.57
N GLU A 129 -1.85 -21.10 19.64
CA GLU A 129 -1.36 -21.49 20.97
C GLU A 129 -1.47 -23.01 21.17
N THR A 130 -0.36 -23.72 20.99
CA THR A 130 -0.32 -25.20 21.11
C THR A 130 0.28 -25.72 22.42
N SER A 131 0.81 -24.83 23.28
CA SER A 131 1.47 -25.16 24.54
C SER A 131 1.19 -24.10 25.62
N TYR A 132 0.67 -24.54 26.78
CA TYR A 132 0.42 -23.71 27.97
C TYR A 132 1.57 -23.85 28.98
N ASN A 133 2.79 -23.61 28.53
CA ASN A 133 3.99 -23.63 29.36
C ASN A 133 4.79 -22.37 29.09
N SER A 134 5.08 -21.59 30.14
CA SER A 134 5.77 -20.31 30.02
C SER A 134 7.19 -20.41 29.43
N GLY A 135 7.82 -21.58 29.49
CA GLY A 135 9.13 -21.84 28.85
C GLY A 135 9.03 -22.43 27.43
N ALA A 136 7.82 -22.65 26.91
CA ALA A 136 7.65 -23.12 25.54
C ALA A 136 8.09 -22.03 24.56
N THR A 137 8.79 -22.43 23.51
CA THR A 137 9.39 -21.48 22.56
C THR A 137 8.38 -20.52 21.93
N GLN A 138 7.15 -20.99 21.71
CA GLN A 138 6.02 -20.20 21.20
C GLN A 138 5.54 -19.11 22.15
N VAL A 139 5.52 -19.39 23.46
CA VAL A 139 5.06 -18.44 24.49
C VAL A 139 6.10 -17.33 24.62
N VAL A 140 7.37 -17.70 24.75
CA VAL A 140 8.49 -16.76 24.79
C VAL A 140 8.54 -15.87 23.54
N TYR A 141 8.24 -16.42 22.36
CA TYR A 141 8.17 -15.64 21.13
C TYR A 141 7.03 -14.60 21.13
N MET A 142 5.83 -14.98 21.59
CA MET A 142 4.73 -14.03 21.72
C MET A 142 5.01 -12.94 22.78
N GLU A 143 5.68 -13.28 23.88
CA GLU A 143 6.18 -12.30 24.86
C GLU A 143 7.18 -11.33 24.22
N GLN A 144 8.15 -11.85 23.46
CA GLN A 144 9.12 -11.03 22.73
C GLN A 144 8.45 -10.03 21.77
N ILE A 145 7.39 -10.45 21.05
CA ILE A 145 6.62 -9.56 20.16
C ILE A 145 5.92 -8.47 20.97
N ALA A 146 5.25 -8.84 22.07
CA ALA A 146 4.57 -7.88 22.92
C ALA A 146 5.55 -6.84 23.49
N GLU A 147 6.69 -7.29 24.00
CA GLU A 147 7.77 -6.43 24.50
C GLU A 147 8.31 -5.50 23.41
N ALA A 148 8.50 -5.98 22.17
CA ALA A 148 8.99 -5.15 21.07
C ALA A 148 8.00 -4.05 20.67
N PHE A 149 6.70 -4.34 20.64
CA PHE A 149 5.69 -3.30 20.36
C PHE A 149 5.55 -2.32 21.53
N GLU A 150 5.64 -2.77 22.78
CA GLU A 150 5.68 -1.90 23.96
C GLU A 150 6.92 -0.98 23.93
N GLU A 151 8.09 -1.53 23.63
CA GLU A 151 9.35 -0.80 23.46
C GLU A 151 9.23 0.27 22.36
N ALA A 152 8.48 -0.01 21.29
CA ALA A 152 8.19 0.95 20.22
C ALA A 152 7.17 2.04 20.61
N GLY A 153 6.52 1.94 21.78
CA GLY A 153 5.56 2.92 22.31
C GLY A 153 4.10 2.62 21.98
N ILE A 154 3.75 1.39 21.62
CA ILE A 154 2.35 0.97 21.41
C ILE A 154 1.63 0.85 22.75
N LEU A 155 0.48 1.52 22.87
CA LEU A 155 -0.38 1.62 24.04
C LEU A 155 -1.83 1.18 23.76
N VAL A 156 -2.24 1.16 22.49
CA VAL A 156 -3.56 0.61 22.11
C VAL A 156 -3.60 -0.89 22.41
N PRO A 157 -4.80 -1.44 22.66
CA PRO A 157 -4.92 -2.86 22.98
C PRO A 157 -4.32 -3.75 21.89
N SER A 158 -3.62 -4.80 22.32
CA SER A 158 -3.13 -5.84 21.43
C SER A 158 -4.27 -6.75 20.97
N THR A 159 -4.17 -7.25 19.75
CA THR A 159 -5.07 -8.28 19.22
C THR A 159 -4.30 -9.43 18.61
N HIS A 160 -4.97 -10.56 18.42
CA HIS A 160 -4.48 -11.73 17.68
C HIS A 160 -5.58 -12.19 16.71
N ASN A 161 -5.23 -13.10 15.80
CA ASN A 161 -6.15 -13.72 14.87
C ASN A 161 -5.90 -15.24 14.79
N GLU A 162 -6.60 -16.03 15.59
CA GLU A 162 -6.44 -17.49 15.64
C GLU A 162 -6.91 -18.15 14.35
N LYS A 163 -6.14 -19.12 13.86
CA LYS A 163 -6.37 -19.82 12.59
C LYS A 163 -7.58 -20.76 12.64
N GLY A 164 -8.78 -20.20 12.68
CA GLY A 164 -10.01 -20.95 12.90
C GLY A 164 -10.00 -21.71 14.23
N MET A 165 -11.01 -22.55 14.44
CA MET A 165 -11.18 -23.31 15.69
C MET A 165 -10.24 -24.52 15.77
N ARG A 166 -8.94 -24.32 15.50
CA ARG A 166 -7.91 -25.37 15.37
C ARG A 166 -7.01 -25.52 16.59
N SER A 167 -6.82 -24.44 17.36
CA SER A 167 -6.17 -24.45 18.68
C SER A 167 -7.07 -23.74 19.68
N VAL A 168 -6.59 -23.38 20.89
CA VAL A 168 -7.48 -22.79 21.90
C VAL A 168 -7.50 -21.27 21.85
N SER A 169 -6.65 -20.54 22.59
CA SER A 169 -6.75 -19.08 22.60
C SER A 169 -5.60 -18.37 23.34
N TRP A 170 -4.98 -17.40 22.67
CA TRP A 170 -4.08 -16.40 23.26
C TRP A 170 -4.78 -15.32 24.09
N SER A 171 -5.93 -15.64 24.70
CA SER A 171 -6.74 -14.70 25.45
C SER A 171 -6.24 -14.59 26.89
N THR A 172 -6.28 -13.38 27.46
CA THR A 172 -6.06 -13.18 28.91
C THR A 172 -7.08 -13.91 29.79
N ASP A 173 -8.19 -14.38 29.22
CA ASP A 173 -9.22 -15.15 29.94
C ASP A 173 -8.94 -16.67 29.96
N TYR A 174 -7.95 -17.17 29.21
CA TYR A 174 -7.74 -18.60 29.01
C TYR A 174 -6.28 -19.01 29.21
N HIS A 175 -5.99 -19.69 30.34
CA HIS A 175 -4.68 -20.31 30.62
C HIS A 175 -3.46 -19.41 30.33
N ASP A 176 -3.56 -18.13 30.65
CA ASP A 176 -2.49 -17.15 30.43
C ASP A 176 -1.18 -17.56 31.15
N VAL A 177 -0.22 -18.00 30.35
CA VAL A 177 1.14 -18.39 30.77
C VAL A 177 2.22 -17.46 30.20
N GLY A 178 1.82 -16.35 29.58
CA GLY A 178 2.69 -15.44 28.82
C GLY A 178 2.20 -15.23 27.38
N GLY A 179 2.46 -14.05 26.81
CA GLY A 179 2.18 -13.74 25.40
C GLY A 179 0.71 -13.50 25.03
N ALA A 180 -0.22 -13.54 26.00
CA ALA A 180 -1.64 -13.29 25.77
C ALA A 180 -1.95 -11.86 25.30
N VAL A 181 -3.04 -11.69 24.54
CA VAL A 181 -3.49 -10.41 23.96
C VAL A 181 -4.75 -9.86 24.61
N ASN A 182 -4.96 -8.53 24.51
CA ASN A 182 -6.11 -7.86 25.13
C ASN A 182 -7.44 -8.13 24.42
N VAL A 183 -7.40 -8.35 23.11
CA VAL A 183 -8.56 -8.68 22.27
C VAL A 183 -8.24 -9.94 21.46
N TYR A 184 -8.77 -11.07 21.89
CA TYR A 184 -8.66 -12.32 21.16
C TYR A 184 -9.53 -12.28 19.91
N GLY A 185 -8.94 -12.65 18.77
CA GLY A 185 -9.64 -12.77 17.51
C GLY A 185 -9.60 -14.19 16.97
N LEU A 186 -10.65 -14.56 16.23
CA LEU A 186 -10.77 -15.84 15.55
C LEU A 186 -11.01 -15.61 14.06
N ASP A 187 -10.12 -16.10 13.21
CA ASP A 187 -10.33 -16.06 11.76
C ASP A 187 -11.28 -17.16 11.32
N SER A 188 -12.02 -16.89 10.24
CA SER A 188 -12.92 -17.89 9.68
C SER A 188 -13.17 -17.69 8.19
N TYR A 189 -12.90 -18.76 7.45
CA TYR A 189 -13.20 -18.90 6.02
C TYR A 189 -14.15 -20.07 5.77
N PRO A 190 -15.44 -19.94 6.16
CA PRO A 190 -16.39 -21.06 6.21
C PRO A 190 -17.14 -21.34 4.90
N GLY A 191 -16.93 -20.54 3.85
CA GLY A 191 -17.73 -20.56 2.63
C GLY A 191 -17.65 -21.87 1.88
N GLY A 192 -16.44 -22.41 1.74
CA GLY A 192 -16.18 -23.65 1.00
C GLY A 192 -16.75 -23.58 -0.43
N LEU A 193 -16.68 -22.40 -1.04
CA LEU A 193 -17.31 -22.10 -2.32
C LEU A 193 -16.47 -22.70 -3.47
N SER A 194 -17.06 -22.73 -4.68
CA SER A 194 -16.44 -23.32 -5.85
C SER A 194 -16.61 -22.43 -7.08
N CYS A 195 -15.52 -22.22 -7.82
CA CYS A 195 -15.57 -21.51 -9.09
C CYS A 195 -16.34 -22.26 -10.19
N THR A 196 -16.48 -23.59 -10.09
CA THR A 196 -17.15 -24.42 -11.12
C THR A 196 -18.55 -24.87 -10.74
N ASN A 197 -18.89 -24.91 -9.45
CA ASN A 197 -20.21 -25.31 -8.98
C ASN A 197 -20.80 -24.29 -7.98
N PRO A 198 -21.74 -23.41 -8.40
CA PRO A 198 -22.35 -22.40 -7.54
C PRO A 198 -23.24 -22.97 -6.41
N ASN A 199 -23.51 -24.28 -6.43
CA ASN A 199 -24.27 -24.96 -5.39
C ASN A 199 -23.39 -25.57 -4.28
N THR A 200 -22.07 -25.61 -4.45
CA THR A 200 -21.14 -26.04 -3.40
C THR A 200 -21.00 -24.96 -2.32
N GLY A 201 -20.74 -25.37 -1.08
CA GLY A 201 -20.47 -24.48 0.05
C GLY A 201 -21.74 -23.99 0.75
N PHE A 202 -21.66 -22.80 1.36
CA PHE A 202 -22.70 -22.24 2.23
C PHE A 202 -22.95 -23.05 3.51
N ASN A 203 -21.87 -23.48 4.18
CA ASN A 203 -21.95 -24.10 5.51
C ASN A 203 -21.76 -23.04 6.60
N LEU A 204 -22.86 -22.62 7.24
CA LEU A 204 -22.79 -21.70 8.38
C LEU A 204 -22.16 -22.35 9.62
N VAL A 205 -21.20 -21.67 10.22
CA VAL A 205 -20.68 -22.01 11.54
C VAL A 205 -21.63 -21.43 12.60
N ARG A 206 -22.15 -22.29 13.47
CA ARG A 206 -23.20 -21.96 14.46
C ARG A 206 -22.71 -21.97 15.90
N ASN A 207 -21.39 -21.99 16.13
CA ASN A 207 -20.82 -22.10 17.47
C ASN A 207 -19.81 -20.99 17.82
N TYR A 208 -19.80 -19.87 17.08
CA TYR A 208 -18.91 -18.73 17.40
C TYR A 208 -19.18 -18.19 18.80
N TYR A 209 -20.45 -18.00 19.18
CA TYR A 209 -20.81 -17.55 20.52
C TYR A 209 -20.20 -18.46 21.59
N GLN A 210 -20.43 -19.77 21.50
CA GLN A 210 -19.90 -20.75 22.46
C GLN A 210 -18.37 -20.75 22.48
N TRP A 211 -17.72 -20.54 21.34
CA TRP A 211 -16.27 -20.42 21.26
C TRP A 211 -15.76 -19.23 22.10
N PHE A 212 -16.25 -18.03 21.84
CA PHE A 212 -15.84 -16.85 22.58
C PHE A 212 -16.22 -16.93 24.07
N GLN A 213 -17.38 -17.49 24.41
CA GLN A 213 -17.77 -17.70 25.82
C GLN A 213 -16.88 -18.72 26.55
N ASN A 214 -16.22 -19.64 25.85
CA ASN A 214 -15.30 -20.60 26.47
C ASN A 214 -13.89 -20.03 26.65
N TYR A 215 -13.47 -19.11 25.77
CA TYR A 215 -12.04 -18.76 25.65
C TYR A 215 -11.73 -17.26 25.81
N SER A 216 -12.71 -16.37 25.75
CA SER A 216 -12.53 -14.90 25.84
C SER A 216 -13.79 -14.18 26.33
N PHE A 217 -14.46 -14.74 27.34
CA PHE A 217 -15.79 -14.31 27.80
C PHE A 217 -15.85 -12.90 28.38
N THR A 218 -14.72 -12.28 28.76
CA THR A 218 -14.66 -10.89 29.22
C THR A 218 -14.32 -9.91 28.10
N GLN A 219 -13.84 -10.40 26.95
CA GLN A 219 -13.37 -9.60 25.83
C GLN A 219 -14.45 -9.44 24.73
N PRO A 220 -14.30 -8.46 23.82
CA PRO A 220 -15.16 -8.35 22.64
C PRO A 220 -14.99 -9.55 21.70
N GLU A 221 -16.10 -10.08 21.16
CA GLU A 221 -16.07 -11.13 20.16
C GLU A 221 -15.61 -10.54 18.81
N PHE A 222 -14.38 -10.86 18.41
CA PHE A 222 -13.71 -10.30 17.23
C PHE A 222 -13.40 -11.38 16.19
N LEU A 223 -13.80 -11.13 14.94
CA LEU A 223 -13.36 -11.88 13.76
C LEU A 223 -12.40 -10.98 12.92
N PRO A 224 -11.07 -11.10 13.09
CA PRO A 224 -10.08 -10.24 12.43
C PRO A 224 -9.98 -10.49 10.92
N GLU A 225 -10.09 -11.74 10.51
CA GLU A 225 -10.22 -12.14 9.11
C GLU A 225 -11.47 -13.01 8.94
N PHE A 226 -12.51 -12.39 8.37
CA PHE A 226 -13.69 -13.12 7.93
C PHE A 226 -13.81 -13.06 6.42
N GLU A 227 -14.12 -14.20 5.81
CA GLU A 227 -14.15 -14.38 4.35
C GLU A 227 -14.89 -13.25 3.61
N GLY A 228 -14.13 -12.54 2.77
CA GLY A 228 -14.61 -11.60 1.77
C GLY A 228 -14.58 -12.18 0.35
N GLY A 229 -13.88 -13.29 0.15
CA GLY A 229 -13.66 -13.99 -1.12
C GLY A 229 -12.55 -15.03 -0.97
N TRP A 230 -11.84 -15.36 -2.05
CA TRP A 230 -10.80 -16.40 -2.07
C TRP A 230 -9.70 -16.10 -3.10
N PHE A 231 -8.44 -16.43 -2.81
CA PHE A 231 -7.31 -16.29 -3.74
C PHE A 231 -7.37 -17.33 -4.89
N GLN A 232 -6.58 -17.14 -5.96
CA GLN A 232 -6.54 -18.08 -7.10
C GLN A 232 -5.09 -18.46 -7.45
N PRO A 233 -4.77 -19.75 -7.59
CA PRO A 233 -3.42 -20.18 -7.93
C PRO A 233 -3.12 -20.09 -9.43
N TRP A 234 -1.84 -20.21 -9.78
CA TRP A 234 -1.41 -20.48 -11.16
C TRP A 234 -2.13 -21.73 -11.71
N GLY A 235 -2.58 -21.67 -12.96
CA GLY A 235 -3.41 -22.72 -13.55
C GLY A 235 -4.84 -22.83 -12.97
N GLY A 236 -5.24 -21.90 -12.10
CA GLY A 236 -6.59 -21.79 -11.52
C GLY A 236 -7.57 -21.03 -12.42
N TYR A 237 -8.41 -20.18 -11.82
CA TYR A 237 -9.43 -19.40 -12.53
C TYR A 237 -9.17 -17.89 -12.47
N VAL A 238 -9.69 -17.17 -13.47
CA VAL A 238 -9.82 -15.70 -13.38
C VAL A 238 -10.90 -15.37 -12.36
N TYR A 239 -10.62 -14.48 -11.40
CA TYR A 239 -11.52 -14.15 -10.29
C TYR A 239 -12.97 -13.84 -10.72
N ASP A 240 -13.16 -13.03 -11.77
CA ASP A 240 -14.50 -12.66 -12.27
C ASP A 240 -15.33 -13.85 -12.80
N THR A 241 -14.70 -15.00 -13.05
CA THR A 241 -15.40 -16.22 -13.49
C THR A 241 -15.91 -17.07 -12.32
N CYS A 242 -15.43 -16.84 -11.10
CA CYS A 242 -15.84 -17.55 -9.88
C CYS A 242 -17.17 -17.01 -9.33
N GLN A 243 -18.29 -17.30 -10.00
CA GLN A 243 -19.61 -16.73 -9.67
C GLN A 243 -20.08 -17.01 -8.23
N ALA A 244 -19.71 -18.17 -7.66
CA ALA A 244 -20.05 -18.50 -6.27
C ALA A 244 -19.40 -17.52 -5.29
N GLU A 245 -18.13 -17.19 -5.52
CA GLU A 245 -17.38 -16.21 -4.72
C GLU A 245 -18.00 -14.83 -4.83
N LEU A 246 -18.51 -14.43 -6.00
CA LEU A 246 -19.09 -13.09 -6.21
C LEU A 246 -20.50 -12.90 -5.62
N SER A 247 -21.10 -13.95 -5.06
CA SER A 247 -22.48 -13.97 -4.59
C SER A 247 -22.74 -12.96 -3.45
N PRO A 248 -23.71 -12.04 -3.60
CA PRO A 248 -24.12 -11.16 -2.50
C PRO A 248 -24.88 -11.92 -1.40
N GLU A 249 -25.45 -13.10 -1.69
CA GLU A 249 -26.08 -13.96 -0.69
C GLU A 249 -25.09 -14.42 0.40
N PHE A 250 -23.80 -14.53 0.07
CA PHE A 250 -22.77 -14.84 1.07
C PHE A 250 -22.73 -13.78 2.17
N ALA A 251 -22.59 -12.51 1.78
CA ALA A 251 -22.58 -11.39 2.72
C ALA A 251 -23.91 -11.29 3.50
N ASP A 252 -25.04 -11.58 2.85
CA ASP A 252 -26.34 -11.56 3.51
C ASP A 252 -26.46 -12.63 4.62
N VAL A 253 -26.10 -13.87 4.31
CA VAL A 253 -26.30 -15.01 5.21
C VAL A 253 -25.21 -15.09 6.29
N TYR A 254 -23.94 -14.97 5.89
CA TYR A 254 -22.81 -15.16 6.81
C TYR A 254 -22.62 -13.96 7.74
N TYR A 255 -22.65 -12.73 7.24
CA TYR A 255 -22.37 -11.56 8.10
C TYR A 255 -23.51 -11.31 9.08
N LYS A 256 -24.76 -11.61 8.71
CA LYS A 256 -25.89 -11.60 9.67
C LYS A 256 -25.78 -12.73 10.68
N ASN A 257 -25.35 -13.94 10.28
CA ASN A 257 -25.08 -15.02 11.24
C ASN A 257 -24.04 -14.62 12.29
N ASN A 258 -23.01 -13.86 11.91
CA ASN A 258 -22.01 -13.34 12.84
C ASN A 258 -22.65 -12.38 13.85
N VAL A 259 -23.50 -11.44 13.40
CA VAL A 259 -24.30 -10.59 14.32
C VAL A 259 -25.17 -11.42 15.24
N GLY A 260 -25.87 -12.43 14.72
CA GLY A 260 -26.71 -13.34 15.52
C GLY A 260 -25.91 -14.17 16.54
N SER A 261 -24.65 -14.45 16.23
CA SER A 261 -23.70 -15.10 17.13
C SER A 261 -23.04 -14.14 18.12
N ARG A 262 -23.48 -12.88 18.20
CA ARG A 262 -22.96 -11.84 19.10
C ARG A 262 -21.53 -11.35 18.77
N VAL A 263 -21.09 -11.51 17.53
CA VAL A 263 -19.85 -10.89 17.06
C VAL A 263 -19.99 -9.36 17.10
N THR A 264 -19.02 -8.69 17.72
CA THR A 264 -19.04 -7.23 17.94
C THR A 264 -18.00 -6.48 17.12
N LEU A 265 -16.92 -7.15 16.72
CA LEU A 265 -15.94 -6.64 15.75
C LEU A 265 -15.80 -7.66 14.60
N GLN A 266 -15.82 -7.17 13.37
CA GLN A 266 -15.60 -8.01 12.18
C GLN A 266 -14.80 -7.22 11.16
N SER A 267 -13.69 -7.80 10.71
CA SER A 267 -12.92 -7.33 9.56
C SER A 267 -13.06 -8.35 8.41
N ILE A 268 -13.21 -7.83 7.18
CA ILE A 268 -13.51 -8.65 6.00
C ILE A 268 -12.24 -8.82 5.19
N TYR A 269 -11.75 -10.05 5.10
CA TYR A 269 -10.53 -10.42 4.38
C TYR A 269 -10.88 -11.15 3.06
N MET A 270 -10.70 -10.54 1.88
CA MET A 270 -10.40 -9.14 1.63
C MET A 270 -11.65 -8.33 1.33
N VAL A 271 -11.69 -7.06 1.76
CA VAL A 271 -12.64 -6.08 1.23
C VAL A 271 -12.16 -5.48 -0.10
N PHE A 272 -10.84 -5.30 -0.23
CA PHE A 272 -10.12 -4.89 -1.44
C PHE A 272 -8.74 -5.55 -1.39
N GLY A 273 -8.43 -6.46 -2.30
CA GLY A 273 -7.13 -7.14 -2.31
C GLY A 273 -6.06 -6.35 -3.08
N GLY A 274 -6.36 -5.92 -4.31
CA GLY A 274 -5.43 -5.13 -5.14
C GLY A 274 -4.60 -6.00 -6.07
N THR A 275 -3.32 -5.66 -6.26
CA THR A 275 -2.42 -6.32 -7.22
C THR A 275 -1.11 -6.69 -6.54
N ASN A 276 -0.63 -7.91 -6.79
CA ASN A 276 0.70 -8.36 -6.44
C ASN A 276 1.72 -7.87 -7.50
N TRP A 277 2.00 -6.58 -7.50
CA TRP A 277 2.96 -5.96 -8.41
C TRP A 277 4.40 -6.19 -7.92
N GLY A 278 5.40 -6.00 -8.80
CA GLY A 278 6.81 -6.01 -8.40
C GLY A 278 7.24 -7.30 -7.69
N HIS A 279 6.85 -8.45 -8.22
CA HIS A 279 7.20 -9.77 -7.67
C HIS A 279 6.77 -9.99 -6.20
N SER A 280 5.74 -9.28 -5.72
CA SER A 280 5.28 -9.39 -4.32
C SER A 280 4.45 -10.63 -4.03
N ALA A 281 3.94 -11.35 -5.03
CA ALA A 281 3.15 -12.56 -4.84
C ALA A 281 3.97 -13.69 -4.19
N ALA A 282 3.35 -14.47 -3.32
CA ALA A 282 3.82 -15.83 -3.04
C ALA A 282 3.46 -16.75 -4.23
N PRO A 283 4.17 -17.86 -4.44
CA PRO A 283 3.89 -18.76 -5.57
C PRO A 283 2.46 -19.33 -5.60
N VAL A 284 1.73 -19.32 -4.48
CA VAL A 284 0.34 -19.81 -4.40
C VAL A 284 -0.70 -18.92 -5.11
N VAL A 285 -0.30 -17.73 -5.56
CA VAL A 285 -1.17 -16.77 -6.26
C VAL A 285 -0.42 -16.13 -7.44
N TYR A 286 -1.17 -15.68 -8.45
CA TYR A 286 -0.61 -14.94 -9.58
C TYR A 286 -0.66 -13.41 -9.36
N THR A 287 -0.42 -12.61 -10.40
CA THR A 287 -0.30 -11.14 -10.28
C THR A 287 -1.56 -10.47 -9.69
N SER A 288 -2.76 -10.82 -10.16
CA SER A 288 -3.99 -10.27 -9.59
C SER A 288 -4.20 -10.77 -8.16
N TYR A 289 -4.56 -9.86 -7.27
CA TYR A 289 -5.09 -10.18 -5.95
C TYR A 289 -6.51 -9.61 -5.80
N ASP A 290 -7.31 -9.69 -6.87
CA ASP A 290 -8.73 -9.26 -6.85
C ASP A 290 -9.53 -9.97 -5.76
N TYR A 291 -9.17 -11.24 -5.48
CA TYR A 291 -9.70 -12.05 -4.39
C TYR A 291 -11.20 -12.36 -4.51
N SER A 292 -11.86 -12.00 -5.62
CA SER A 292 -13.34 -11.94 -5.70
C SER A 292 -13.93 -11.06 -4.58
N ALA A 293 -13.16 -10.09 -4.10
CA ALA A 293 -13.49 -9.22 -2.97
C ALA A 293 -14.70 -8.31 -3.28
N PRO A 294 -15.36 -7.75 -2.25
CA PRO A 294 -16.43 -6.75 -2.41
C PRO A 294 -16.05 -5.55 -3.29
N LEU A 295 -14.80 -5.08 -3.25
CA LEU A 295 -14.22 -4.19 -4.25
C LEU A 295 -13.37 -5.00 -5.22
N ARG A 296 -13.54 -4.74 -6.52
CA ARG A 296 -12.67 -5.29 -7.56
C ARG A 296 -11.25 -4.74 -7.43
N GLU A 297 -10.26 -5.42 -7.99
CA GLU A 297 -8.86 -4.93 -8.13
C GLU A 297 -8.78 -3.52 -8.75
N THR A 298 -9.68 -3.22 -9.71
CA THR A 298 -9.84 -1.90 -10.34
C THR A 298 -10.68 -0.89 -9.52
N ARG A 299 -11.10 -1.28 -8.32
CA ARG A 299 -11.82 -0.52 -7.27
C ARG A 299 -13.29 -0.27 -7.54
N GLU A 300 -13.91 -0.96 -8.49
CA GLU A 300 -15.36 -0.93 -8.69
C GLU A 300 -16.08 -1.60 -7.51
N VAL A 301 -17.20 -1.01 -7.11
CA VAL A 301 -18.12 -1.55 -6.12
C VAL A 301 -18.93 -2.70 -6.73
N ARG A 302 -18.74 -3.93 -6.23
CA ARG A 302 -19.55 -5.09 -6.58
C ARG A 302 -20.82 -5.17 -5.73
N ASP A 303 -21.79 -5.96 -6.18
CA ASP A 303 -23.06 -6.16 -5.45
C ASP A 303 -22.86 -6.76 -4.06
N LYS A 304 -21.81 -7.56 -3.86
CA LYS A 304 -21.40 -8.04 -2.53
C LYS A 304 -21.15 -6.88 -1.56
N LEU A 305 -20.42 -5.83 -1.96
CA LEU A 305 -20.21 -4.65 -1.09
C LEU A 305 -21.51 -3.88 -0.84
N LYS A 306 -22.36 -3.76 -1.86
CA LYS A 306 -23.69 -3.12 -1.69
C LYS A 306 -24.55 -3.89 -0.69
N GLN A 307 -24.45 -5.22 -0.65
CA GLN A 307 -25.11 -6.04 0.36
C GLN A 307 -24.49 -5.83 1.74
N THR A 308 -23.17 -5.83 1.84
CA THR A 308 -22.45 -5.53 3.10
C THR A 308 -22.84 -4.17 3.67
N LYS A 309 -23.04 -3.15 2.81
CA LYS A 309 -23.50 -1.82 3.22
C LYS A 309 -24.83 -1.86 3.96
N LEU A 310 -25.77 -2.74 3.58
CA LEU A 310 -27.06 -2.81 4.24
C LEU A 310 -26.89 -3.17 5.72
N LEU A 311 -25.99 -4.12 6.01
CA LEU A 311 -25.64 -4.48 7.38
C LEU A 311 -24.84 -3.37 8.08
N GLY A 312 -23.85 -2.78 7.40
CA GLY A 312 -23.01 -1.73 7.97
C GLY A 312 -23.78 -0.46 8.37
N LEU A 313 -24.78 -0.05 7.58
CA LEU A 313 -25.65 1.08 7.93
C LEU A 313 -26.60 0.75 9.09
N PHE A 314 -27.01 -0.51 9.22
CA PHE A 314 -27.85 -0.98 10.32
C PHE A 314 -27.07 -1.03 11.63
N THR A 315 -25.90 -1.66 11.65
CA THR A 315 -25.08 -1.83 12.86
C THR A 315 -24.55 -0.50 13.38
N ARG A 316 -24.23 0.45 12.48
CA ARG A 316 -23.80 1.82 12.82
C ARG A 316 -24.76 2.51 13.79
N VAL A 317 -26.08 2.44 13.54
CA VAL A 317 -27.10 3.16 14.32
C VAL A 317 -27.75 2.31 15.41
N SER A 318 -27.54 1.00 15.40
CA SER A 318 -28.16 0.04 16.33
C SER A 318 -27.31 -0.20 17.57
N LYS A 319 -27.09 0.86 18.37
CA LYS A 319 -26.21 0.84 19.55
C LYS A 319 -26.58 -0.21 20.60
N ASP A 320 -27.86 -0.58 20.68
CA ASP A 320 -28.33 -1.64 21.59
C ASP A 320 -27.65 -3.00 21.32
N LEU A 321 -27.13 -3.26 20.11
CA LEU A 321 -26.39 -4.49 19.78
C LEU A 321 -25.10 -4.64 20.60
N LEU A 322 -24.46 -3.53 20.98
CA LEU A 322 -23.16 -3.53 21.67
C LEU A 322 -23.23 -4.15 23.07
N LYS A 323 -24.44 -4.22 23.65
CA LYS A 323 -24.67 -4.81 24.97
C LYS A 323 -25.86 -5.77 24.91
N THR A 324 -25.65 -6.93 24.30
CA THR A 324 -26.65 -7.99 24.24
C THR A 324 -26.20 -9.24 24.99
N TYR A 325 -27.16 -10.06 25.42
CA TYR A 325 -26.97 -11.47 25.77
C TYR A 325 -27.80 -12.34 24.82
N MET A 326 -27.43 -13.61 24.70
CA MET A 326 -28.19 -14.58 23.91
C MET A 326 -29.32 -15.20 24.74
N GLU A 327 -30.57 -14.90 24.41
CA GLU A 327 -31.76 -15.52 25.03
C GLU A 327 -31.83 -17.01 24.66
N GLY A 328 -31.44 -17.33 23.42
CA GLY A 328 -31.30 -18.69 22.93
C GLY A 328 -31.10 -18.71 21.42
N ASN A 329 -31.06 -19.92 20.86
CA ASN A 329 -30.98 -20.14 19.43
C ASN A 329 -31.65 -21.47 19.06
N GLY A 330 -31.92 -21.67 17.78
CA GLY A 330 -32.52 -22.91 17.25
C GLY A 330 -33.75 -22.65 16.39
N THR A 331 -34.47 -23.72 16.09
CA THR A 331 -35.63 -23.71 15.17
C THR A 331 -36.97 -23.49 15.88
N GLY A 332 -36.99 -23.50 17.22
CA GLY A 332 -38.21 -23.41 18.03
C GLY A 332 -38.85 -22.02 18.16
N TYR A 333 -38.23 -20.97 17.58
CA TYR A 333 -38.77 -19.61 17.62
C TYR A 333 -39.82 -19.32 16.54
N THR A 334 -39.88 -20.16 15.51
CA THR A 334 -40.73 -19.93 14.34
C THR A 334 -41.75 -21.04 14.16
N SER A 335 -42.76 -20.79 13.33
CA SER A 335 -43.75 -21.80 12.94
C SER A 335 -43.24 -22.84 11.93
N ASP A 336 -41.97 -22.76 11.49
CA ASP A 336 -41.38 -23.64 10.49
C ASP A 336 -39.97 -24.08 10.95
N ASP A 337 -39.79 -25.38 11.17
CA ASP A 337 -38.55 -25.93 11.70
C ASP A 337 -37.37 -25.89 10.72
N SER A 338 -37.60 -25.51 9.45
CA SER A 338 -36.55 -25.23 8.49
C SER A 338 -35.87 -23.88 8.69
N ILE A 339 -36.31 -23.07 9.66
CA ILE A 339 -35.74 -21.75 9.96
C ILE A 339 -35.01 -21.77 11.30
N PHE A 340 -33.72 -21.46 11.29
CA PHE A 340 -32.92 -21.23 12.47
C PHE A 340 -32.97 -19.76 12.89
N THR A 341 -33.10 -19.52 14.20
CA THR A 341 -33.14 -18.18 14.78
C THR A 341 -32.08 -18.02 15.85
N TRP A 342 -31.32 -16.93 15.79
CA TRP A 342 -30.59 -16.39 16.94
C TRP A 342 -31.45 -15.35 17.63
N ALA A 343 -31.64 -15.44 18.95
CA ALA A 343 -32.39 -14.46 19.73
C ALA A 343 -31.46 -13.72 20.69
N LEU A 344 -31.21 -12.44 20.42
CA LEU A 344 -30.38 -11.56 21.25
C LEU A 344 -31.25 -10.50 21.93
N ARG A 345 -30.88 -10.14 23.17
CA ARG A 345 -31.59 -9.14 23.96
C ARG A 345 -30.63 -8.18 24.63
N ASN A 346 -30.94 -6.89 24.56
CA ASN A 346 -30.29 -5.88 25.38
C ASN A 346 -30.96 -5.85 26.77
N PRO A 347 -30.21 -6.10 27.86
CA PRO A 347 -30.78 -6.18 29.21
C PRO A 347 -31.20 -4.81 29.77
N ASP A 348 -30.68 -3.71 29.23
CA ASP A 348 -30.97 -2.35 29.71
C ASP A 348 -32.21 -1.76 29.04
N THR A 349 -32.37 -2.00 27.73
CA THR A 349 -33.43 -1.36 26.91
C THR A 349 -34.56 -2.30 26.50
N ASN A 350 -34.40 -3.60 26.74
CA ASN A 350 -35.26 -4.68 26.23
C ASN A 350 -35.24 -4.85 24.70
N ALA A 351 -34.42 -4.10 23.96
CA ALA A 351 -34.31 -4.23 22.51
C ALA A 351 -33.93 -5.66 22.14
N GLY A 352 -34.72 -6.29 21.26
CA GLY A 352 -34.53 -7.65 20.78
C GLY A 352 -34.07 -7.68 19.33
N PHE A 353 -33.16 -8.59 19.02
CA PHE A 353 -32.64 -8.83 17.67
C PHE A 353 -32.72 -10.32 17.35
N PHE A 354 -33.53 -10.66 16.35
CA PHE A 354 -33.80 -12.03 15.93
C PHE A 354 -33.23 -12.24 14.53
N VAL A 355 -32.08 -12.91 14.45
CA VAL A 355 -31.44 -13.22 13.16
C VAL A 355 -31.96 -14.56 12.67
N VAL A 356 -32.71 -14.53 11.57
CA VAL A 356 -33.32 -15.72 10.97
C VAL A 356 -32.63 -16.10 9.67
N ALA A 357 -32.43 -17.40 9.44
CA ALA A 357 -31.91 -17.97 8.19
C ALA A 357 -32.45 -19.40 8.04
N HIS A 358 -32.41 -19.96 6.82
CA HIS A 358 -32.65 -21.40 6.67
C HIS A 358 -31.67 -22.21 7.54
N GLU A 359 -32.18 -23.25 8.20
CA GLU A 359 -31.37 -24.17 9.00
C GLU A 359 -30.34 -24.89 8.11
N SER A 360 -30.81 -25.40 6.97
CA SER A 360 -29.92 -25.76 5.87
C SER A 360 -29.47 -24.49 5.14
N SER A 361 -28.29 -23.98 5.51
CA SER A 361 -27.70 -22.76 4.95
C SER A 361 -27.50 -22.75 3.42
N PRO A 362 -27.30 -23.90 2.73
CA PRO A 362 -27.30 -23.94 1.27
C PRO A 362 -28.68 -23.79 0.63
N SER A 363 -29.77 -23.86 1.40
CA SER A 363 -31.16 -23.92 0.90
C SER A 363 -31.50 -22.79 -0.07
N ARG A 364 -32.24 -23.17 -1.11
CA ARG A 364 -32.78 -22.27 -2.14
C ARG A 364 -34.29 -22.05 -2.00
N ALA A 365 -34.91 -22.67 -0.99
CA ALA A 365 -36.35 -22.63 -0.81
C ALA A 365 -36.83 -21.21 -0.48
N VAL A 366 -38.04 -20.90 -0.92
CA VAL A 366 -38.79 -19.73 -0.43
C VAL A 366 -39.70 -20.22 0.69
N THR A 367 -39.46 -19.74 1.91
CA THR A 367 -40.17 -20.20 3.11
C THR A 367 -40.92 -19.04 3.76
N ASN A 368 -42.20 -19.23 4.05
CA ASN A 368 -43.01 -18.28 4.82
C ASN A 368 -43.24 -18.82 6.24
N PHE A 369 -43.12 -17.97 7.24
CA PHE A 369 -43.27 -18.37 8.64
C PHE A 369 -43.73 -17.19 9.50
N THR A 370 -44.04 -17.52 10.76
CA THR A 370 -44.30 -16.56 11.83
C THR A 370 -43.22 -16.70 12.89
N LEU A 371 -42.87 -15.60 13.57
CA LEU A 371 -41.87 -15.58 14.64
C LEU A 371 -42.56 -15.23 15.96
N THR A 372 -42.42 -16.06 16.98
CA THR A 372 -42.98 -15.82 18.32
C THR A 372 -41.90 -15.28 19.24
N VAL A 373 -42.16 -14.11 19.83
CA VAL A 373 -41.16 -13.33 20.60
C VAL A 373 -41.77 -12.69 21.83
N ASN A 374 -40.95 -12.51 22.86
CA ASN A 374 -41.28 -11.68 24.01
C ASN A 374 -40.89 -10.22 23.76
N THR A 375 -41.80 -9.31 24.12
CA THR A 375 -41.63 -7.85 24.04
C THR A 375 -42.12 -7.19 25.32
N THR A 376 -41.92 -5.88 25.45
CA THR A 376 -42.53 -5.10 26.56
C THR A 376 -44.06 -5.09 26.55
N ALA A 377 -44.71 -5.44 25.43
CA ALA A 377 -46.16 -5.60 25.34
C ALA A 377 -46.64 -7.04 25.66
N GLY A 378 -45.73 -7.93 26.07
CA GLY A 378 -45.96 -9.36 26.26
C GLY A 378 -45.48 -10.22 25.09
N GLU A 379 -45.83 -11.50 25.12
CA GLU A 379 -45.58 -12.44 24.03
C GLU A 379 -46.44 -12.08 22.82
N LEU A 380 -45.83 -12.03 21.63
CA LEU A 380 -46.54 -11.78 20.38
C LEU A 380 -45.97 -12.65 19.25
N SER A 381 -46.82 -12.99 18.28
CA SER A 381 -46.42 -13.64 17.04
C SER A 381 -46.38 -12.61 15.91
N ILE A 382 -45.21 -12.41 15.32
CA ILE A 382 -44.99 -11.54 14.16
C ILE A 382 -45.32 -12.35 12.89
N PRO A 383 -46.36 -11.97 12.12
CA PRO A 383 -46.79 -12.71 10.94
C PRO A 383 -46.01 -12.34 9.67
N ASP A 384 -46.29 -13.08 8.59
CA ASP A 384 -45.94 -12.73 7.21
C ASP A 384 -44.44 -12.55 6.93
N ILE A 385 -43.58 -13.30 7.61
CA ILE A 385 -42.14 -13.29 7.35
C ILE A 385 -41.84 -14.27 6.21
N GLN A 386 -41.02 -13.86 5.25
CA GLN A 386 -40.56 -14.72 4.16
C GLN A 386 -39.04 -14.66 4.03
N LEU A 387 -38.39 -15.81 3.86
CA LEU A 387 -37.01 -15.90 3.36
C LEU A 387 -37.01 -16.46 1.95
N ALA A 388 -36.31 -15.78 1.05
CA ALA A 388 -35.89 -16.36 -0.22
C ALA A 388 -34.72 -17.34 0.00
N GLY A 389 -34.37 -18.09 -1.04
CA GLY A 389 -33.22 -18.98 -1.01
C GLY A 389 -31.92 -18.24 -0.68
N ARG A 390 -31.15 -18.76 0.28
CA ARG A 390 -29.94 -18.12 0.82
C ARG A 390 -30.15 -16.64 1.20
N GLN A 391 -31.21 -16.39 1.96
CA GLN A 391 -31.47 -15.08 2.57
C GLN A 391 -31.42 -15.20 4.10
N SER A 392 -30.93 -14.16 4.75
CA SER A 392 -31.10 -13.97 6.20
C SER A 392 -31.75 -12.62 6.48
N LYS A 393 -32.49 -12.51 7.60
CA LYS A 393 -33.09 -11.25 8.05
C LYS A 393 -32.77 -10.97 9.51
N ILE A 394 -32.62 -9.70 9.86
CA ILE A 394 -32.59 -9.23 11.26
C ILE A 394 -33.95 -8.61 11.59
N ILE A 395 -34.74 -9.30 12.40
CA ILE A 395 -36.04 -8.84 12.90
C ILE A 395 -35.79 -8.16 14.25
N VAL A 396 -36.36 -6.98 14.44
CA VAL A 396 -36.14 -6.19 15.66
C VAL A 396 -37.41 -6.08 16.50
N THR A 397 -37.26 -6.05 17.83
CA THR A 397 -38.33 -5.76 18.79
C THR A 397 -37.87 -4.74 19.82
N ASP A 398 -38.80 -3.97 20.39
CA ASP A 398 -38.50 -2.92 21.37
C ASP A 398 -37.35 -1.97 20.94
N TYR A 399 -37.24 -1.73 19.64
CA TYR A 399 -36.08 -1.09 19.01
C TYR A 399 -36.26 0.42 18.98
N THR A 400 -35.33 1.15 19.61
CA THR A 400 -35.33 2.62 19.60
C THR A 400 -34.77 3.14 18.30
N ALA A 401 -35.56 3.94 17.58
CA ALA A 401 -35.30 4.32 16.20
C ALA A 401 -35.50 5.81 15.96
N GLY A 402 -35.23 6.63 16.98
CA GLY A 402 -35.47 8.06 16.94
C GLY A 402 -35.40 8.69 18.32
N LYS A 403 -35.69 9.99 18.41
CA LYS A 403 -35.79 10.69 19.70
C LYS A 403 -37.06 10.34 20.46
N GLN A 404 -38.15 10.10 19.71
CA GLN A 404 -39.48 9.80 20.26
C GLN A 404 -40.13 8.62 19.53
N THR A 405 -39.37 7.92 18.70
CA THR A 405 -39.85 6.83 17.86
C THR A 405 -39.18 5.54 18.27
N SER A 406 -39.98 4.56 18.67
CA SER A 406 -39.53 3.18 18.89
C SER A 406 -40.46 2.22 18.17
N LEU A 407 -39.91 1.12 17.69
CA LEU A 407 -40.65 0.02 17.07
C LEU A 407 -40.92 -1.03 18.15
N LEU A 408 -42.18 -1.40 18.35
CA LEU A 408 -42.51 -2.58 19.15
C LEU A 408 -41.96 -3.82 18.46
N TYR A 409 -42.13 -3.90 17.14
CA TYR A 409 -41.44 -4.84 16.27
C TYR A 409 -41.37 -4.36 14.81
N SER A 410 -40.48 -4.97 14.03
CA SER A 410 -40.48 -4.90 12.57
C SER A 410 -39.96 -6.20 11.94
N SER A 411 -40.74 -6.81 11.05
CA SER A 411 -40.28 -7.90 10.17
C SER A 411 -39.62 -7.40 8.88
N ALA A 412 -39.89 -6.14 8.50
CA ALA A 412 -39.11 -5.46 7.49
C ALA A 412 -37.74 -5.11 8.06
N GLU A 413 -36.68 -5.34 7.31
CA GLU A 413 -35.33 -5.10 7.80
C GLU A 413 -35.08 -3.60 7.89
N VAL A 414 -34.62 -3.13 9.04
CA VAL A 414 -34.17 -1.75 9.23
C VAL A 414 -32.82 -1.60 8.54
N LEU A 415 -32.75 -0.75 7.51
CA LEU A 415 -31.49 -0.37 6.88
C LEU A 415 -30.73 0.62 7.77
N THR A 416 -31.41 1.67 8.22
CA THR A 416 -30.87 2.69 9.11
C THR A 416 -32.01 3.56 9.66
N TYR A 417 -31.69 4.46 10.59
CA TYR A 417 -32.56 5.56 10.97
C TYR A 417 -31.76 6.84 11.16
N ALA A 418 -32.43 8.00 11.09
CA ALA A 418 -31.83 9.30 11.31
C ALA A 418 -32.72 10.18 12.20
N THR A 419 -32.10 11.02 13.04
CA THR A 419 -32.80 11.97 13.92
C THR A 419 -32.57 13.39 13.45
N LEU A 420 -33.37 13.81 12.46
CA LEU A 420 -33.20 15.09 11.77
C LEU A 420 -34.19 16.14 12.31
N ASP A 421 -34.84 16.92 11.45
CA ASP A 421 -36.03 17.70 11.84
C ASP A 421 -37.20 16.79 12.26
N VAL A 422 -37.22 15.57 11.75
CA VAL A 422 -38.09 14.48 12.15
C VAL A 422 -37.28 13.19 12.31
N ASP A 423 -37.85 12.20 13.00
CA ASP A 423 -37.32 10.84 12.99
C ASP A 423 -37.60 10.20 11.62
N VAL A 424 -36.57 9.67 10.97
CA VAL A 424 -36.64 8.99 9.68
C VAL A 424 -36.23 7.54 9.83
N LEU A 425 -37.11 6.62 9.46
CA LEU A 425 -36.88 5.18 9.41
C LEU A 425 -36.67 4.74 7.96
N VAL A 426 -35.74 3.83 7.73
CA VAL A 426 -35.48 3.27 6.40
C VAL A 426 -35.56 1.76 6.48
N PHE A 427 -36.51 1.18 5.76
CA PHE A 427 -36.74 -0.26 5.67
C PHE A 427 -36.41 -0.77 4.27
N TYR A 428 -36.02 -2.04 4.19
CA TYR A 428 -35.92 -2.71 2.90
C TYR A 428 -36.41 -4.16 2.91
N LEU A 429 -36.89 -4.61 1.76
CA LEU A 429 -37.33 -5.97 1.48
C LEU A 429 -37.05 -6.35 0.01
N ASN A 430 -37.11 -7.63 -0.33
CA ASN A 430 -37.15 -8.02 -1.75
C ASN A 430 -38.52 -7.68 -2.33
N VAL A 431 -38.57 -7.35 -3.63
CA VAL A 431 -39.85 -7.13 -4.34
C VAL A 431 -40.76 -8.35 -4.17
N GLY A 432 -42.02 -8.10 -3.82
CA GLY A 432 -43.03 -9.13 -3.56
C GLY A 432 -43.06 -9.65 -2.13
N GLN A 433 -42.05 -9.38 -1.29
CA GLN A 433 -42.10 -9.72 0.13
C GLN A 433 -43.05 -8.79 0.88
N LYS A 434 -43.74 -9.34 1.88
CA LYS A 434 -44.58 -8.60 2.81
C LYS A 434 -43.77 -8.21 4.04
N GLY A 435 -43.93 -6.97 4.50
CA GLY A 435 -43.35 -6.45 5.73
C GLY A 435 -44.43 -6.01 6.69
N VAL A 436 -44.20 -6.20 7.99
CA VAL A 436 -45.07 -5.72 9.06
C VAL A 436 -44.25 -5.02 10.14
N PHE A 437 -44.77 -3.93 10.70
CA PHE A 437 -44.17 -3.25 11.84
C PHE A 437 -45.22 -2.54 12.69
N ALA A 438 -44.89 -2.26 13.94
CA ALA A 438 -45.74 -1.50 14.85
C ALA A 438 -44.90 -0.51 15.66
N PHE A 439 -45.40 0.71 15.84
CA PHE A 439 -44.77 1.68 16.74
C PHE A 439 -45.11 1.33 18.19
N LYS A 440 -44.10 1.40 19.05
CA LYS A 440 -44.26 1.27 20.50
C LYS A 440 -44.86 2.54 21.06
N ASP A 441 -45.83 2.40 21.97
CA ASP A 441 -46.49 3.49 22.69
C ASP A 441 -47.10 4.60 21.80
N ALA A 442 -47.36 4.31 20.52
CA ALA A 442 -47.94 5.28 19.61
C ALA A 442 -49.43 5.50 19.90
N PRO A 443 -49.96 6.72 19.65
CA PRO A 443 -51.38 6.99 19.76
C PRO A 443 -52.22 6.01 18.95
N ALA A 444 -53.36 5.59 19.52
CA ALA A 444 -54.36 4.86 18.75
C ALA A 444 -54.79 5.76 17.57
N HIS A 445 -54.44 5.39 16.34
CA HIS A 445 -54.76 6.09 15.08
C HIS A 445 -53.76 7.16 14.57
N VAL A 446 -52.48 6.79 14.40
CA VAL A 446 -51.56 7.58 13.56
C VAL A 446 -51.90 7.38 12.08
N SER A 447 -52.48 8.41 11.45
CA SER A 447 -52.73 8.46 10.01
C SER A 447 -51.44 8.65 9.21
N PHE A 448 -51.43 8.27 7.93
CA PHE A 448 -50.25 8.35 7.06
C PHE A 448 -50.62 8.71 5.61
N LYS A 449 -49.61 9.09 4.84
CA LYS A 449 -49.68 9.32 3.39
C LYS A 449 -48.46 8.78 2.68
N GLU A 450 -48.66 8.03 1.60
CA GLU A 450 -47.60 7.42 0.81
C GLU A 450 -47.24 8.25 -0.44
N TYR A 451 -45.96 8.18 -0.79
CA TYR A 451 -45.36 8.80 -1.96
C TYR A 451 -44.49 7.73 -2.66
N GLY A 452 -45.11 6.98 -3.57
CA GLY A 452 -44.46 5.86 -4.28
C GLY A 452 -45.48 4.80 -4.70
N SER A 453 -45.03 3.57 -4.94
CA SER A 453 -45.87 2.47 -5.46
C SER A 453 -46.34 1.49 -4.39
N SER A 454 -45.54 1.24 -3.34
CA SER A 454 -45.96 0.44 -2.19
C SER A 454 -47.11 1.13 -1.43
N ARG A 455 -48.04 0.34 -0.90
CA ARG A 455 -49.24 0.82 -0.19
C ARG A 455 -49.27 0.23 1.21
N LEU A 456 -49.47 1.09 2.20
CA LEU A 456 -49.45 0.69 3.60
C LEU A 456 -50.88 0.43 4.07
N ILE A 457 -51.06 -0.67 4.81
CA ILE A 457 -52.34 -1.08 5.38
C ILE A 457 -52.19 -1.05 6.90
N ALA A 458 -53.03 -0.27 7.57
CA ALA A 458 -53.10 -0.25 9.03
C ALA A 458 -54.18 -1.21 9.54
N SER A 459 -53.85 -1.99 10.56
CA SER A 459 -54.77 -2.90 11.24
C SER A 459 -54.65 -2.77 12.75
N LYS A 460 -55.79 -2.81 13.43
CA LYS A 460 -55.85 -2.72 14.90
C LYS A 460 -55.49 -4.07 15.51
N THR A 461 -54.60 -4.05 16.50
CA THR A 461 -54.18 -5.23 17.27
C THR A 461 -54.41 -4.97 18.77
N SER A 462 -54.18 -5.97 19.63
CA SER A 462 -54.28 -5.83 21.09
C SER A 462 -53.22 -4.90 21.69
N TYR A 463 -52.10 -4.72 20.99
CA TYR A 463 -50.92 -3.97 21.45
C TYR A 463 -50.66 -2.70 20.63
N GLY A 464 -51.62 -2.26 19.80
CA GLY A 464 -51.52 -1.01 19.02
C GLY A 464 -51.95 -1.15 17.57
N THR A 465 -51.40 -0.28 16.71
CA THR A 465 -51.64 -0.32 15.26
C THR A 465 -50.47 -1.03 14.57
N GLN A 466 -50.77 -2.11 13.85
CA GLN A 466 -49.84 -2.77 12.96
C GLN A 466 -49.95 -2.15 11.57
N TYR A 467 -48.81 -1.88 10.96
CA TYR A 467 -48.69 -1.44 9.58
C TYR A 467 -48.11 -2.58 8.74
N SER A 468 -48.68 -2.82 7.57
CA SER A 468 -48.23 -3.86 6.65
C SER A 468 -48.18 -3.37 5.21
N TYR A 469 -47.27 -3.92 4.41
CA TYR A 469 -47.17 -3.61 2.98
C TYR A 469 -46.51 -4.76 2.22
N VAL A 470 -46.72 -4.81 0.91
CA VAL A 470 -45.93 -5.63 -0.01
C VAL A 470 -44.94 -4.71 -0.72
N GLN A 471 -43.65 -5.06 -0.67
CA GLN A 471 -42.61 -4.25 -1.30
C GLN A 471 -42.75 -4.32 -2.82
N THR A 472 -42.88 -3.15 -3.42
CA THR A 472 -42.81 -2.95 -4.87
C THR A 472 -41.41 -2.48 -5.26
N GLU A 473 -41.08 -2.52 -6.55
CA GLU A 473 -39.86 -1.88 -7.06
C GLU A 473 -39.83 -0.36 -6.76
N GLY A 474 -38.64 0.16 -6.49
CA GLY A 474 -38.37 1.57 -6.27
C GLY A 474 -38.47 2.00 -4.80
N VAL A 475 -38.66 3.30 -4.62
CA VAL A 475 -38.75 3.96 -3.32
C VAL A 475 -40.18 4.41 -3.06
N THR A 476 -40.71 4.02 -1.90
CA THR A 476 -41.93 4.65 -1.34
C THR A 476 -41.58 5.35 -0.04
N VAL A 477 -41.94 6.63 0.07
CA VAL A 477 -41.85 7.35 1.36
C VAL A 477 -43.24 7.44 1.98
N VAL A 478 -43.37 7.07 3.25
CA VAL A 478 -44.59 7.20 4.03
C VAL A 478 -44.40 8.29 5.07
N LYS A 479 -45.27 9.30 5.04
CA LYS A 479 -45.31 10.35 6.05
C LYS A 479 -46.43 10.10 7.03
N PHE A 480 -46.08 9.89 8.30
CA PHE A 480 -47.03 9.71 9.39
C PHE A 480 -47.43 11.05 10.02
N SER A 481 -48.64 11.11 10.57
CA SER A 481 -49.19 12.30 11.23
C SER A 481 -48.51 12.66 12.54
N ASN A 482 -47.80 11.71 13.17
CA ASN A 482 -46.93 11.96 14.32
C ASN A 482 -45.55 12.54 13.92
N GLY A 483 -45.31 12.80 12.63
CA GLY A 483 -44.09 13.44 12.12
C GLY A 483 -43.07 12.45 11.54
N VAL A 484 -43.16 11.16 11.85
CA VAL A 484 -42.20 10.14 11.37
C VAL A 484 -42.26 10.01 9.85
N LEU A 485 -41.10 9.88 9.22
CA LEU A 485 -40.97 9.46 7.82
C LEU A 485 -40.46 8.01 7.77
N ALA A 486 -41.07 7.18 6.94
CA ALA A 486 -40.57 5.83 6.66
C ALA A 486 -40.27 5.67 5.17
N TYR A 487 -39.03 5.34 4.82
CA TYR A 487 -38.63 4.93 3.47
C TYR A 487 -38.80 3.42 3.36
N LEU A 488 -39.53 2.96 2.35
CA LEU A 488 -39.74 1.55 2.03
C LEU A 488 -39.02 1.28 0.70
N LEU A 489 -37.92 0.54 0.77
CA LEU A 489 -37.02 0.31 -0.36
C LEU A 489 -37.07 -1.15 -0.81
N ASP A 490 -37.09 -1.40 -2.12
CA ASP A 490 -36.65 -2.70 -2.60
C ASP A 490 -35.12 -2.87 -2.45
N LYS A 491 -34.62 -4.10 -2.51
CA LYS A 491 -33.18 -4.39 -2.37
C LYS A 491 -32.28 -3.59 -3.32
N ALA A 492 -32.65 -3.42 -4.59
CA ALA A 492 -31.85 -2.66 -5.55
C ALA A 492 -31.87 -1.15 -5.23
N SER A 493 -33.00 -0.63 -4.76
CA SER A 493 -33.07 0.76 -4.25
C SER A 493 -32.25 0.95 -2.99
N ALA A 494 -32.29 0.00 -2.04
CA ALA A 494 -31.49 0.03 -0.82
C ALA A 494 -29.98 -0.04 -1.10
N TRP A 495 -29.57 -0.81 -2.11
CA TRP A 495 -28.19 -0.83 -2.60
C TRP A 495 -27.71 0.53 -3.15
N ASN A 496 -28.61 1.42 -3.56
CA ASN A 496 -28.28 2.79 -4.00
C ASN A 496 -28.69 3.87 -2.98
N PHE A 497 -29.02 3.47 -1.74
CA PHE A 497 -29.26 4.35 -0.60
C PHE A 497 -27.97 4.57 0.19
N PHE A 498 -27.72 5.79 0.62
CA PHE A 498 -26.53 6.17 1.39
C PHE A 498 -26.92 7.09 2.56
N ALA A 499 -26.19 6.95 3.66
CA ALA A 499 -26.27 7.85 4.81
C ALA A 499 -24.89 8.48 5.07
N PRO A 500 -24.42 9.42 4.21
CA PRO A 500 -23.12 10.03 4.38
C PRO A 500 -23.08 10.87 5.67
N PRO A 501 -22.03 10.71 6.50
CA PRO A 501 -21.85 11.51 7.69
C PRO A 501 -21.45 12.94 7.34
N LEU A 502 -21.87 13.88 8.18
CA LEU A 502 -21.43 15.28 8.21
C LEU A 502 -20.29 15.50 9.22
N THR A 503 -19.71 14.41 9.72
CA THR A 503 -18.63 14.37 10.72
C THR A 503 -17.51 13.44 10.24
N SER A 504 -16.27 13.76 10.61
CA SER A 504 -15.12 12.89 10.41
C SER A 504 -14.97 11.83 11.51
N ASN A 505 -15.80 11.88 12.57
CA ASN A 505 -15.79 10.84 13.61
C ASN A 505 -16.20 9.49 13.01
N PRO A 506 -15.38 8.42 13.13
CA PRO A 506 -15.75 7.10 12.64
C PRO A 506 -17.04 6.57 13.28
N ASP A 507 -17.33 6.95 14.53
CA ASP A 507 -18.60 6.67 15.19
C ASP A 507 -19.65 7.76 14.89
N VAL A 508 -20.57 7.46 13.98
CA VAL A 508 -21.55 8.42 13.45
C VAL A 508 -22.86 8.32 14.20
N ALA A 509 -23.30 9.40 14.84
CA ALA A 509 -24.61 9.43 15.48
C ALA A 509 -25.75 9.57 14.43
N PRO A 510 -26.98 9.08 14.72
CA PRO A 510 -28.12 9.19 13.79
C PRO A 510 -28.49 10.62 13.36
N GLY A 511 -28.12 11.64 14.14
CA GLY A 511 -28.35 13.06 13.81
C GLY A 511 -27.20 13.74 13.06
N GLU A 512 -26.09 13.02 12.85
CA GLU A 512 -24.88 13.54 12.20
C GLU A 512 -24.74 13.08 10.75
N GLN A 513 -25.78 12.47 10.18
CA GLN A 513 -25.81 12.00 8.80
C GLN A 513 -26.97 12.64 8.02
N VAL A 514 -26.84 12.69 6.70
CA VAL A 514 -27.96 13.02 5.80
C VAL A 514 -28.33 11.77 5.00
N LEU A 515 -29.48 11.77 4.35
CA LEU A 515 -29.92 10.63 3.54
C LEU A 515 -29.83 10.99 2.05
N VAL A 516 -29.22 10.10 1.26
CA VAL A 516 -29.03 10.28 -0.18
C VAL A 516 -29.47 9.03 -0.91
N GLN A 517 -30.36 9.18 -1.90
CA GLN A 517 -30.86 8.07 -2.72
C GLN A 517 -30.55 8.30 -4.20
N GLY A 518 -30.03 7.26 -4.86
CA GLY A 518 -29.98 7.13 -6.31
C GLY A 518 -28.60 7.06 -6.97
N PRO A 519 -27.55 7.78 -6.50
CA PRO A 519 -26.21 7.66 -7.05
C PRO A 519 -25.60 6.26 -6.97
N TYR A 520 -24.59 5.97 -7.80
CA TYR A 520 -23.80 4.74 -7.71
C TYR A 520 -22.94 4.71 -6.43
N LEU A 521 -22.34 5.84 -6.06
CA LEU A 521 -21.57 6.01 -4.84
C LEU A 521 -21.74 7.43 -4.29
N VAL A 522 -21.83 7.57 -2.97
CA VAL A 522 -21.76 8.85 -2.27
C VAL A 522 -20.57 8.84 -1.32
N ARG A 523 -19.49 9.54 -1.68
CA ARG A 523 -18.21 9.56 -0.95
C ARG A 523 -18.29 10.42 0.31
N SER A 524 -18.87 11.61 0.20
CA SER A 524 -19.00 12.54 1.32
C SER A 524 -20.17 13.50 1.11
N ALA A 525 -20.57 14.16 2.20
CA ALA A 525 -21.50 15.28 2.17
C ALA A 525 -21.05 16.37 3.16
N SER A 526 -21.25 17.63 2.80
CA SER A 526 -20.99 18.79 3.67
C SER A 526 -22.06 19.87 3.45
N ILE A 527 -22.29 20.73 4.45
CA ILE A 527 -23.30 21.80 4.37
C ILE A 527 -22.61 23.14 4.57
N HIS A 528 -22.81 24.04 3.61
CA HIS A 528 -22.27 25.40 3.61
C HIS A 528 -23.41 26.40 3.32
N GLY A 529 -23.86 27.13 4.35
CA GLY A 529 -24.98 28.07 4.23
C GLY A 529 -26.27 27.36 3.81
N ASP A 530 -26.87 27.80 2.70
CA ASP A 530 -28.12 27.24 2.15
C ASP A 530 -27.91 26.04 1.21
N THR A 531 -26.68 25.54 1.10
CA THR A 531 -26.30 24.54 0.10
C THR A 531 -25.69 23.30 0.76
N ILE A 532 -26.18 22.13 0.37
CA ILE A 532 -25.50 20.86 0.63
C ILE A 532 -24.65 20.47 -0.58
N GLU A 533 -23.40 20.12 -0.32
CA GLU A 533 -22.46 19.57 -1.28
C GLU A 533 -22.36 18.06 -1.07
N VAL A 534 -22.54 17.32 -2.17
CA VAL A 534 -22.44 15.87 -2.22
C VAL A 534 -21.38 15.50 -3.24
N ILE A 535 -20.39 14.72 -2.82
CA ILE A 535 -19.32 14.21 -3.68
C ILE A 535 -19.55 12.73 -3.88
N GLY A 536 -19.47 12.26 -5.13
CA GLY A 536 -19.73 10.86 -5.44
C GLY A 536 -19.53 10.52 -6.90
N ASP A 537 -19.95 9.31 -7.27
CA ASP A 537 -19.71 8.74 -8.58
C ASP A 537 -21.00 8.22 -9.19
N ASN A 538 -21.08 8.24 -10.53
CA ASN A 538 -22.18 7.68 -11.31
C ASN A 538 -21.68 6.97 -12.57
N ALA A 539 -22.15 5.75 -12.79
CA ALA A 539 -22.08 5.12 -14.11
C ALA A 539 -23.12 5.76 -15.03
N ASN A 540 -24.38 5.79 -14.60
CA ASN A 540 -25.49 6.32 -15.39
C ASN A 540 -26.07 7.58 -14.74
N THR A 541 -26.67 8.43 -15.56
CA THR A 541 -27.48 9.56 -15.13
C THR A 541 -28.62 9.04 -14.29
N THR A 542 -28.74 9.56 -13.07
CA THR A 542 -29.63 9.00 -12.04
C THR A 542 -30.33 10.11 -11.27
N SER A 543 -31.42 9.75 -10.60
CA SER A 543 -32.05 10.62 -9.62
C SER A 543 -31.08 10.89 -8.47
N LEU A 544 -31.03 12.14 -8.01
CA LEU A 544 -30.31 12.52 -6.80
C LEU A 544 -31.34 13.11 -5.84
N GLU A 545 -31.74 12.32 -4.86
CA GLU A 545 -32.59 12.76 -3.77
C GLU A 545 -31.77 12.91 -2.49
N VAL A 546 -31.88 14.08 -1.84
CA VAL A 546 -31.13 14.42 -0.63
C VAL A 546 -32.09 14.93 0.45
N TYR A 547 -32.12 14.25 1.58
CA TYR A 547 -32.87 14.66 2.76
C TYR A 547 -31.92 15.08 3.88
N THR A 548 -31.88 16.38 4.18
CA THR A 548 -30.97 16.95 5.19
C THR A 548 -31.65 17.19 6.53
N GLY A 549 -32.98 17.30 6.54
CA GLY A 549 -33.78 17.83 7.65
C GLY A 549 -33.38 19.23 8.14
N LYS A 550 -32.61 19.98 7.34
CA LYS A 550 -32.20 21.35 7.65
C LYS A 550 -32.98 22.31 6.76
N SER A 551 -33.99 22.96 7.35
CA SER A 551 -34.93 23.84 6.61
C SER A 551 -34.27 25.02 5.90
N HIS A 552 -33.07 25.45 6.32
CA HIS A 552 -32.30 26.50 5.65
C HIS A 552 -31.57 26.01 4.39
N VAL A 553 -31.39 24.70 4.20
CA VAL A 553 -30.76 24.13 3.00
C VAL A 553 -31.79 24.07 1.87
N GLN A 554 -31.49 24.74 0.76
CA GLN A 554 -32.37 24.90 -0.40
C GLN A 554 -31.74 24.42 -1.71
N LYS A 555 -30.42 24.20 -1.72
CA LYS A 555 -29.64 23.89 -2.92
C LYS A 555 -28.80 22.64 -2.73
N VAL A 556 -28.58 21.91 -3.82
CA VAL A 556 -27.69 20.75 -3.86
C VAL A 556 -26.58 21.02 -4.89
N LYS A 557 -25.33 20.80 -4.50
CA LYS A 557 -24.20 20.61 -5.41
C LYS A 557 -23.86 19.14 -5.50
N TRP A 558 -23.66 18.65 -6.71
CA TRP A 558 -23.10 17.32 -7.01
C TRP A 558 -21.74 17.52 -7.67
N ASN A 559 -20.67 17.01 -7.07
CA ASN A 559 -19.30 17.15 -7.56
C ASN A 559 -18.96 18.60 -7.94
N ASN A 560 -19.12 19.52 -6.98
CA ASN A 560 -18.92 20.97 -7.09
C ASN A 560 -19.88 21.72 -8.05
N LYS A 561 -20.79 21.03 -8.75
CA LYS A 561 -21.73 21.64 -9.73
C LYS A 561 -23.14 21.72 -9.13
N LEU A 562 -23.78 22.89 -9.26
CA LEU A 562 -25.15 23.08 -8.78
C LEU A 562 -26.12 22.21 -9.58
N VAL A 563 -26.96 21.44 -8.89
CA VAL A 563 -28.01 20.63 -9.51
C VAL A 563 -29.34 21.37 -9.37
N LYS A 564 -30.11 21.42 -10.46
CA LYS A 564 -31.48 21.94 -10.41
C LYS A 564 -32.36 20.95 -9.65
N THR A 565 -32.79 21.34 -8.45
CA THR A 565 -33.61 20.51 -7.58
C THR A 565 -35.02 21.07 -7.40
N LYS A 566 -35.96 20.18 -7.07
CA LYS A 566 -37.30 20.52 -6.58
C LYS A 566 -37.47 19.94 -5.17
N LYS A 567 -38.24 20.62 -4.31
CA LYS A 567 -38.60 20.08 -2.99
C LYS A 567 -39.71 19.04 -3.15
N THR A 568 -39.55 17.87 -2.55
CA THR A 568 -40.60 16.85 -2.50
C THR A 568 -41.68 17.22 -1.50
N ALA A 569 -42.82 16.53 -1.56
CA ALA A 569 -43.93 16.78 -0.63
C ALA A 569 -43.61 16.40 0.83
N TYR A 570 -42.54 15.64 1.06
CA TYR A 570 -42.08 15.23 2.38
C TYR A 570 -40.75 15.90 2.79
N GLY A 571 -40.16 16.75 1.95
CA GLY A 571 -39.16 17.73 2.36
C GLY A 571 -37.74 17.55 1.80
N SER A 572 -37.45 16.43 1.15
CA SER A 572 -36.17 16.22 0.44
C SER A 572 -36.04 17.14 -0.76
N LEU A 573 -34.81 17.33 -1.23
CA LEU A 573 -34.49 17.96 -2.51
C LEU A 573 -34.19 16.86 -3.52
N ILE A 574 -34.90 16.85 -4.65
CA ILE A 574 -34.71 15.86 -5.72
C ILE A 574 -34.32 16.54 -7.03
N GLY A 575 -33.28 16.02 -7.67
CA GLY A 575 -32.77 16.47 -8.97
C GLY A 575 -32.19 15.30 -9.76
N THR A 576 -31.30 15.60 -10.70
CA THR A 576 -30.64 14.59 -11.54
C THR A 576 -29.14 14.78 -11.47
N ALA A 577 -28.40 13.72 -11.15
CA ALA A 577 -26.96 13.69 -11.20
C ALA A 577 -26.49 13.06 -12.52
N PRO A 578 -25.59 13.71 -13.27
CA PRO A 578 -25.14 13.21 -14.57
C PRO A 578 -24.27 11.96 -14.42
N GLY A 579 -24.40 11.05 -15.39
CA GLY A 579 -23.53 9.90 -15.59
C GLY A 579 -22.63 10.06 -16.80
N VAL A 580 -22.32 8.93 -17.44
CA VAL A 580 -21.27 8.82 -18.45
C VAL A 580 -21.77 8.61 -19.88
N GLU A 581 -23.08 8.68 -20.10
CA GLU A 581 -23.71 8.39 -21.40
C GLU A 581 -23.16 9.25 -22.54
N ASN A 582 -22.77 10.49 -22.24
CA ASN A 582 -22.22 11.44 -23.22
C ASN A 582 -20.68 11.52 -23.22
N ALA A 583 -20.00 10.82 -22.30
CA ALA A 583 -18.54 10.85 -22.23
C ALA A 583 -17.93 9.94 -23.30
N LYS A 584 -16.91 10.41 -24.01
CA LYS A 584 -16.19 9.60 -25.00
C LYS A 584 -14.86 9.16 -24.40
N VAL A 585 -14.55 7.87 -24.49
CA VAL A 585 -13.24 7.32 -24.10
C VAL A 585 -12.68 6.65 -25.33
N SER A 586 -11.50 7.10 -25.74
CA SER A 586 -10.74 6.50 -26.84
C SER A 586 -9.40 6.04 -26.26
N LEU A 587 -9.11 4.75 -26.39
CA LEU A 587 -7.82 4.20 -26.01
C LEU A 587 -6.93 4.13 -27.27
N PRO A 588 -5.66 4.54 -27.20
CA PRO A 588 -4.78 4.52 -28.37
C PRO A 588 -4.39 3.09 -28.72
N SER A 589 -4.13 2.85 -30.01
CA SER A 589 -3.39 1.65 -30.43
C SER A 589 -1.96 1.72 -29.90
N LEU A 590 -1.40 0.58 -29.49
CA LEU A 590 -0.04 0.52 -28.98
C LEU A 590 0.99 0.42 -30.12
N GLY A 591 1.92 1.37 -30.18
CA GLY A 591 2.97 1.43 -31.19
C GLY A 591 3.27 2.88 -31.62
N PRO A 592 4.34 3.10 -32.41
CA PRO A 592 5.29 2.11 -32.91
C PRO A 592 6.15 1.49 -31.79
N TRP A 593 6.56 0.24 -31.97
CA TRP A 593 7.38 -0.49 -31.00
C TRP A 593 8.87 -0.37 -31.31
N LYS A 594 9.69 -0.48 -30.26
CA LYS A 594 11.12 -0.72 -30.33
C LYS A 594 11.47 -1.99 -29.59
N ALA A 595 12.25 -2.85 -30.23
CA ALA A 595 12.65 -4.16 -29.71
C ALA A 595 14.17 -4.28 -29.64
N GLN A 596 14.66 -4.79 -28.52
CA GLN A 596 16.08 -5.07 -28.29
C GLN A 596 16.24 -6.44 -27.62
N ASP A 597 17.39 -7.07 -27.85
CA ASP A 597 17.75 -8.31 -27.15
C ASP A 597 17.78 -8.10 -25.64
N THR A 598 17.17 -9.02 -24.90
CA THR A 598 17.18 -9.01 -23.43
C THR A 598 17.91 -10.19 -22.82
N LEU A 599 18.46 -11.08 -23.65
CA LEU A 599 19.29 -12.21 -23.28
C LEU A 599 20.60 -12.24 -24.11
N PRO A 600 21.37 -11.13 -24.20
CA PRO A 600 22.65 -11.13 -24.91
C PRO A 600 23.64 -12.16 -24.34
N GLU A 601 23.40 -12.66 -23.14
CA GLU A 601 24.23 -13.64 -22.43
C GLU A 601 24.08 -15.07 -22.94
N ILE A 602 23.22 -15.32 -23.93
CA ILE A 602 23.27 -16.58 -24.67
C ILE A 602 24.48 -16.60 -25.60
N ASP A 603 25.00 -15.44 -26.01
CA ASP A 603 26.23 -15.37 -26.81
C ASP A 603 27.41 -15.94 -25.99
N PRO A 604 28.13 -16.95 -26.52
CA PRO A 604 29.31 -17.48 -25.85
C PRO A 604 30.38 -16.41 -25.60
N ASP A 605 30.48 -15.40 -26.46
CA ASP A 605 31.48 -14.33 -26.39
C ASP A 605 31.02 -13.14 -25.52
N TYR A 606 29.84 -13.22 -24.90
CA TYR A 606 29.36 -12.21 -23.94
C TYR A 606 30.31 -12.10 -22.74
N ASP A 607 30.71 -10.87 -22.43
CA ASP A 607 31.57 -10.56 -21.28
C ASP A 607 30.77 -10.50 -19.98
N ASP A 608 30.90 -11.56 -19.17
CA ASP A 608 30.34 -11.65 -17.81
C ASP A 608 31.38 -11.33 -16.73
N SER A 609 32.50 -10.65 -17.05
CA SER A 609 33.57 -10.31 -16.09
C SER A 609 33.09 -9.59 -14.84
N ASN A 610 32.06 -8.75 -14.99
CA ASN A 610 31.46 -7.97 -13.91
C ASN A 610 30.35 -8.71 -13.13
N TRP A 611 30.02 -9.95 -13.50
CA TRP A 611 28.99 -10.72 -12.79
C TRP A 611 29.50 -11.27 -11.47
N THR A 612 28.59 -11.46 -10.52
CA THR A 612 28.90 -12.05 -9.22
C THR A 612 29.43 -13.47 -9.41
N GLN A 613 30.63 -13.74 -8.88
CA GLN A 613 31.21 -15.08 -8.93
C GLN A 613 30.54 -16.00 -7.89
N CYS A 614 30.06 -17.16 -8.34
CA CYS A 614 29.57 -18.19 -7.45
C CYS A 614 30.74 -19.06 -6.99
N ASN A 615 31.31 -18.75 -5.83
CA ASN A 615 32.48 -19.45 -5.28
C ASN A 615 32.28 -19.94 -3.84
N LYS A 616 31.05 -19.85 -3.31
CA LYS A 616 30.75 -20.28 -1.94
C LYS A 616 30.72 -21.82 -1.86
N SER A 617 31.43 -22.38 -0.89
CA SER A 617 31.41 -23.82 -0.58
C SER A 617 30.38 -24.19 0.49
N THR A 618 29.73 -23.20 1.10
CA THR A 618 28.76 -23.33 2.18
C THR A 618 27.66 -22.31 1.99
N THR A 619 26.47 -22.62 2.49
CA THR A 619 25.30 -21.72 2.49
C THR A 619 24.80 -21.53 3.92
N VAL A 620 24.13 -20.41 4.18
CA VAL A 620 23.37 -20.22 5.42
C VAL A 620 22.04 -20.97 5.40
N ASN A 621 21.56 -21.33 4.21
CA ASN A 621 20.30 -22.02 4.03
C ASN A 621 20.33 -23.45 4.59
N GLY A 622 19.26 -23.86 5.26
CA GLY A 622 19.11 -25.21 5.81
C GLY A 622 19.00 -26.30 4.74
N GLN A 623 18.68 -25.93 3.50
CA GLN A 623 18.62 -26.84 2.35
C GLN A 623 20.04 -27.15 1.85
N PRO A 624 20.46 -28.43 1.80
CA PRO A 624 21.76 -28.79 1.26
C PRO A 624 21.85 -28.56 -0.26
N PRO A 625 22.95 -27.99 -0.78
CA PRO A 625 23.14 -27.83 -2.22
C PRO A 625 23.31 -29.19 -2.91
N VAL A 626 22.75 -29.32 -4.11
CA VAL A 626 22.86 -30.54 -4.93
C VAL A 626 24.26 -30.66 -5.55
N SER A 627 24.93 -29.53 -5.78
CA SER A 627 26.32 -29.47 -6.28
C SER A 627 27.08 -28.28 -5.67
N LEU A 628 28.41 -28.31 -5.71
CA LEU A 628 29.25 -27.16 -5.35
C LEU A 628 29.89 -26.53 -6.61
N PRO A 629 30.17 -25.20 -6.60
CA PRO A 629 29.85 -24.22 -5.55
C PRO A 629 28.34 -24.03 -5.36
N VAL A 630 27.91 -23.43 -4.25
CA VAL A 630 26.51 -23.11 -4.00
C VAL A 630 25.99 -22.15 -5.08
N LEU A 631 24.81 -22.42 -5.63
CA LEU A 631 24.18 -21.64 -6.70
C LEU A 631 22.83 -21.01 -6.29
N TYR A 632 22.56 -20.90 -4.98
CA TYR A 632 21.35 -20.27 -4.46
C TYR A 632 21.44 -18.76 -4.69
N SER A 633 20.39 -18.15 -5.26
CA SER A 633 20.46 -16.74 -5.68
C SER A 633 20.56 -15.77 -4.50
N GLY A 634 19.87 -16.05 -3.40
CA GLY A 634 19.89 -15.21 -2.21
C GLY A 634 21.26 -15.20 -1.52
N ASP A 635 22.05 -16.27 -1.63
CA ASP A 635 23.44 -16.28 -1.15
C ASP A 635 24.31 -15.25 -1.87
N TYR A 636 23.89 -14.72 -3.01
CA TYR A 636 24.61 -13.71 -3.78
C TYR A 636 23.88 -12.36 -3.82
N GLY A 637 22.90 -12.15 -2.93
CA GLY A 637 22.16 -10.89 -2.81
C GLY A 637 21.12 -10.67 -3.89
N TYR A 638 20.62 -11.74 -4.52
CA TYR A 638 19.59 -11.66 -5.56
C TYR A 638 18.33 -12.42 -5.16
N HIS A 639 17.30 -11.68 -4.75
CA HIS A 639 16.13 -12.26 -4.07
C HIS A 639 14.89 -12.36 -4.95
N ALA A 640 14.64 -11.41 -5.85
CA ALA A 640 13.39 -11.33 -6.62
C ALA A 640 13.62 -11.23 -8.14
N GLY A 641 12.63 -11.66 -8.93
CA GLY A 641 12.66 -11.66 -10.40
C GLY A 641 13.59 -12.70 -11.04
N THR A 642 13.71 -12.67 -12.37
CA THR A 642 14.49 -13.65 -13.16
C THR A 642 15.97 -13.69 -12.76
N LYS A 643 16.62 -14.85 -12.88
CA LYS A 643 18.06 -15.05 -12.59
C LYS A 643 18.78 -15.66 -13.79
N LEU A 644 20.03 -15.29 -13.99
CA LEU A 644 20.90 -15.85 -15.01
C LEU A 644 22.15 -16.45 -14.37
N TYR A 645 22.57 -17.61 -14.86
CA TYR A 645 23.78 -18.31 -14.42
C TYR A 645 24.66 -18.64 -15.63
N ARG A 646 25.99 -18.53 -15.48
CA ARG A 646 26.97 -18.95 -16.48
C ARG A 646 28.01 -19.88 -15.85
N GLY A 647 27.93 -21.16 -16.18
CA GLY A 647 28.84 -22.21 -15.71
C GLY A 647 29.88 -22.58 -16.76
N ARG A 648 31.17 -22.53 -16.41
CA ARG A 648 32.27 -22.83 -17.34
C ARG A 648 32.88 -24.19 -17.11
N PHE A 649 33.24 -24.90 -18.16
CA PHE A 649 33.98 -26.17 -18.06
C PHE A 649 34.86 -26.44 -19.29
N ASP A 650 35.86 -27.29 -19.12
CA ASP A 650 36.80 -27.66 -20.18
C ASP A 650 36.55 -29.08 -20.72
N GLY A 651 36.99 -29.32 -21.94
CA GLY A 651 36.94 -30.63 -22.59
C GLY A 651 35.64 -30.94 -23.34
N LYS A 652 35.65 -32.08 -24.04
CA LYS A 652 34.55 -32.54 -24.92
C LYS A 652 33.91 -33.86 -24.46
N ASN A 653 34.20 -34.30 -23.24
CA ASN A 653 33.79 -35.61 -22.74
C ASN A 653 32.37 -35.59 -22.15
N ALA A 654 31.85 -34.41 -21.79
CA ALA A 654 30.50 -34.28 -21.25
C ALA A 654 29.46 -34.67 -22.31
N THR A 655 28.54 -35.56 -21.95
CA THR A 655 27.42 -36.02 -22.79
C THR A 655 26.10 -35.37 -22.38
N GLY A 656 26.05 -34.76 -21.21
CA GLY A 656 24.87 -34.13 -20.66
C GLY A 656 25.18 -33.20 -19.50
N VAL A 657 24.17 -32.49 -19.01
CA VAL A 657 24.19 -31.79 -17.72
C VAL A 657 22.87 -32.06 -16.99
N ASN A 658 22.96 -32.49 -15.73
CA ASN A 658 21.81 -32.61 -14.85
C ASN A 658 21.65 -31.32 -14.05
N VAL A 659 20.51 -30.65 -14.19
CA VAL A 659 20.23 -29.36 -13.54
C VAL A 659 18.95 -29.47 -12.72
N THR A 660 19.00 -28.97 -11.48
CA THR A 660 17.83 -28.84 -10.59
C THR A 660 17.62 -27.37 -10.27
N VAL A 661 16.39 -26.86 -10.45
CA VAL A 661 16.04 -25.45 -10.27
C VAL A 661 14.79 -25.33 -9.40
N GLN A 662 14.80 -24.40 -8.44
CA GLN A 662 13.69 -24.10 -7.53
C GLN A 662 13.45 -22.60 -7.52
N ASN A 663 12.33 -22.13 -8.07
CA ASN A 663 12.03 -20.69 -8.22
C ASN A 663 10.57 -20.31 -7.90
N GLY A 664 9.87 -21.20 -7.20
CA GLY A 664 8.43 -21.13 -6.97
C GLY A 664 7.65 -21.98 -7.96
N ILE A 665 6.43 -22.38 -7.60
CA ILE A 665 5.53 -23.14 -8.49
C ILE A 665 5.26 -22.35 -9.78
N ALA A 666 4.98 -23.06 -10.87
CA ALA A 666 4.80 -22.51 -12.23
C ALA A 666 6.05 -21.87 -12.88
N ALA A 667 7.14 -21.59 -12.15
CA ALA A 667 8.34 -20.98 -12.73
C ALA A 667 9.07 -21.94 -13.68
N GLY A 668 9.34 -21.48 -14.91
CA GLY A 668 10.13 -22.18 -15.91
C GLY A 668 11.62 -21.80 -15.93
N TRP A 669 12.43 -22.57 -16.65
CA TRP A 669 13.84 -22.25 -16.92
C TRP A 669 14.31 -22.88 -18.23
N ALA A 670 15.33 -22.28 -18.85
CA ALA A 670 15.96 -22.80 -20.06
C ALA A 670 17.49 -22.63 -20.02
N ALA A 671 18.19 -23.43 -20.83
CA ALA A 671 19.64 -23.43 -20.88
C ALA A 671 20.21 -23.51 -22.31
N TRP A 672 21.40 -22.94 -22.47
CA TRP A 672 22.18 -22.91 -23.70
C TRP A 672 23.62 -23.32 -23.44
N LEU A 673 24.20 -24.15 -24.31
CA LEU A 673 25.62 -24.47 -24.32
C LEU A 673 26.29 -23.74 -25.49
N ASN A 674 27.21 -22.83 -25.19
CA ASN A 674 27.95 -22.05 -26.19
C ASN A 674 27.03 -21.35 -27.23
N GLY A 675 25.85 -20.91 -26.80
CA GLY A 675 24.82 -20.28 -27.64
C GLY A 675 23.81 -21.24 -28.28
N GLU A 676 24.00 -22.55 -28.20
CA GLU A 676 23.03 -23.53 -28.69
C GLU A 676 22.04 -23.91 -27.57
N TYR A 677 20.75 -23.83 -27.84
CA TYR A 677 19.71 -24.25 -26.90
C TYR A 677 19.81 -25.76 -26.61
N VAL A 678 19.82 -26.14 -25.33
CA VAL A 678 19.97 -27.55 -24.89
C VAL A 678 18.80 -28.07 -24.06
N GLY A 679 17.80 -27.23 -23.78
CA GLY A 679 16.58 -27.63 -23.06
C GLY A 679 16.37 -26.91 -21.73
N GLY A 680 15.39 -27.38 -20.96
CA GLY A 680 14.98 -26.80 -19.69
C GLY A 680 13.67 -27.39 -19.18
N ALA A 681 12.94 -26.63 -18.35
CA ALA A 681 11.60 -26.98 -17.90
C ALA A 681 10.62 -25.83 -18.15
N LEU A 682 9.40 -26.15 -18.60
CA LEU A 682 8.38 -25.15 -18.94
C LEU A 682 7.73 -24.49 -17.70
N GLY A 683 7.96 -25.03 -16.51
CA GLY A 683 7.22 -24.71 -15.30
C GLY A 683 6.01 -25.62 -15.10
N ASP A 684 5.65 -25.88 -13.84
CA ASP A 684 4.52 -26.73 -13.46
C ASP A 684 3.83 -26.12 -12.23
N PRO A 685 2.51 -25.82 -12.28
CA PRO A 685 1.79 -25.20 -11.15
C PRO A 685 1.68 -26.11 -9.92
N GLY A 686 2.06 -27.39 -10.01
CA GLY A 686 2.09 -28.35 -8.91
C GLY A 686 3.49 -28.66 -8.35
N LEU A 687 4.57 -28.13 -8.95
CA LEU A 687 5.95 -28.44 -8.53
C LEU A 687 6.74 -27.17 -8.18
N ALA A 688 7.27 -27.10 -6.97
CA ALA A 688 8.12 -25.98 -6.53
C ALA A 688 9.56 -26.05 -7.09
N SER A 689 10.01 -27.25 -7.45
CA SER A 689 11.33 -27.52 -8.03
C SER A 689 11.20 -28.46 -9.21
N THR A 690 11.98 -28.21 -10.27
CA THR A 690 12.04 -29.06 -11.47
C THR A 690 13.48 -29.52 -11.72
N GLN A 691 13.63 -30.68 -12.35
CA GLN A 691 14.92 -31.27 -12.69
C GLN A 691 14.91 -31.75 -14.14
N ALA A 692 16.00 -31.52 -14.87
CA ALA A 692 16.18 -32.03 -16.22
C ALA A 692 17.63 -32.49 -16.46
N VAL A 693 17.78 -33.59 -17.19
CA VAL A 693 19.06 -34.03 -17.75
C VAL A 693 19.10 -33.57 -19.20
N LEU A 694 19.85 -32.51 -19.46
CA LEU A 694 20.00 -31.91 -20.78
C LEU A 694 21.07 -32.68 -21.55
N SER A 695 20.79 -33.03 -22.80
CA SER A 695 21.76 -33.72 -23.66
C SER A 695 22.68 -32.70 -24.31
N LEU A 696 24.01 -32.93 -24.29
CA LEU A 696 24.98 -32.04 -24.93
C LEU A 696 25.43 -32.63 -26.26
N ASN A 697 25.29 -31.85 -27.33
CA ASN A 697 25.76 -32.23 -28.65
C ASN A 697 27.30 -32.13 -28.71
N PRO A 698 28.02 -33.23 -29.04
CA PRO A 698 29.49 -33.21 -29.08
C PRO A 698 30.08 -32.19 -30.06
N SER A 699 29.33 -31.79 -31.08
CA SER A 699 29.77 -30.79 -32.06
C SER A 699 29.80 -29.36 -31.50
N SER A 700 28.99 -29.07 -30.47
CA SER A 700 28.87 -27.76 -29.81
C SER A 700 29.92 -27.56 -28.72
N LEU A 701 30.59 -28.65 -28.30
CA LEU A 701 31.64 -28.62 -27.28
C LEU A 701 32.98 -28.11 -27.84
N ARG A 702 33.59 -27.19 -27.09
CA ARG A 702 34.93 -26.63 -27.27
C ARG A 702 35.94 -27.42 -26.44
N SER A 703 37.22 -27.34 -26.79
CA SER A 703 38.29 -27.99 -26.01
C SER A 703 38.54 -27.30 -24.67
N ARG A 704 38.28 -25.99 -24.60
CA ARG A 704 38.34 -25.15 -23.41
C ARG A 704 37.20 -24.14 -23.44
N ASP A 705 36.84 -23.63 -22.27
CA ASP A 705 35.89 -22.53 -22.08
C ASP A 705 34.52 -22.82 -22.73
N ASN A 706 33.96 -23.99 -22.44
CA ASN A 706 32.54 -24.22 -22.68
C ASN A 706 31.75 -23.43 -21.65
N VAL A 707 30.68 -22.77 -22.10
CA VAL A 707 29.79 -21.98 -21.24
C VAL A 707 28.38 -22.52 -21.32
N LEU A 708 27.85 -22.93 -20.16
CA LEU A 708 26.44 -23.23 -19.97
C LEU A 708 25.75 -21.99 -19.39
N THR A 709 24.88 -21.36 -20.16
CA THR A 709 24.00 -20.28 -19.70
C THR A 709 22.67 -20.88 -19.26
N ILE A 710 22.20 -20.57 -18.04
CA ILE A 710 20.87 -20.95 -17.54
C ILE A 710 20.12 -19.67 -17.21
N VAL A 711 18.91 -19.52 -17.76
CA VAL A 711 17.97 -18.44 -17.41
C VAL A 711 16.80 -19.07 -16.67
N ALA A 712 16.43 -18.49 -15.53
CA ALA A 712 15.45 -19.07 -14.63
C ALA A 712 14.43 -18.01 -14.19
N ASP A 713 13.14 -18.28 -14.45
CA ASP A 713 12.02 -17.42 -14.04
C ASP A 713 11.87 -17.38 -12.51
N TYR A 714 10.97 -16.54 -11.99
CA TYR A 714 10.70 -16.38 -10.56
C TYR A 714 9.23 -16.05 -10.32
N THR A 715 8.56 -16.87 -9.50
CA THR A 715 7.13 -16.69 -9.13
C THR A 715 6.91 -16.38 -7.65
N GLY A 716 7.99 -16.10 -6.89
CA GLY A 716 7.89 -15.68 -5.49
C GLY A 716 8.64 -16.60 -4.51
N HIS A 717 8.71 -16.15 -3.25
CA HIS A 717 9.13 -16.98 -2.10
C HIS A 717 7.92 -17.63 -1.43
N ASP A 718 8.11 -18.86 -0.94
CA ASP A 718 7.05 -19.64 -0.30
C ASP A 718 6.62 -19.01 1.04
N GLU A 719 5.44 -19.36 1.54
CA GLU A 719 4.99 -19.03 2.89
C GLU A 719 5.57 -20.03 3.92
N ASP A 720 5.50 -19.73 5.23
CA ASP A 720 6.07 -20.59 6.28
C ASP A 720 5.47 -22.02 6.31
N ASN A 721 4.22 -22.12 5.84
CA ASN A 721 3.43 -23.33 5.86
C ASN A 721 3.96 -24.38 4.87
N VAL A 722 4.75 -23.97 3.87
CA VAL A 722 5.38 -24.87 2.89
C VAL A 722 6.55 -25.59 3.55
N LYS A 723 6.69 -26.89 3.35
CA LYS A 723 7.76 -27.69 3.99
C LYS A 723 8.79 -28.15 2.93
N PRO A 724 10.05 -28.40 3.31
CA PRO A 724 10.58 -28.46 4.69
C PRO A 724 10.98 -27.13 5.33
N HIS A 725 11.33 -26.09 4.56
CA HIS A 725 11.92 -24.85 5.10
C HIS A 725 11.05 -23.59 4.96
N GLY A 726 9.80 -23.68 4.49
CA GLY A 726 8.89 -22.54 4.45
C GLY A 726 9.41 -21.38 3.62
N ALA A 727 9.33 -20.18 4.19
CA ALA A 727 9.86 -18.97 3.59
C ALA A 727 11.35 -19.05 3.27
N GLN A 728 12.09 -19.91 3.99
CA GLN A 728 13.52 -20.16 3.79
C GLN A 728 13.88 -21.16 2.68
N ASN A 729 12.93 -21.69 1.93
CA ASN A 729 13.25 -22.52 0.76
C ASN A 729 14.12 -21.74 -0.26
N ALA A 730 15.28 -22.30 -0.62
CA ALA A 730 16.24 -21.64 -1.51
C ALA A 730 15.63 -21.28 -2.88
N ARG A 731 16.17 -20.25 -3.52
CA ARG A 731 15.82 -19.86 -4.90
C ARG A 731 17.01 -19.99 -5.84
N GLY A 732 16.75 -20.25 -7.11
CA GLY A 732 17.76 -20.38 -8.15
C GLY A 732 18.07 -21.82 -8.54
N VAL A 733 19.32 -22.06 -8.93
CA VAL A 733 19.81 -23.40 -9.28
C VAL A 733 20.19 -24.11 -7.99
N LEU A 734 19.54 -25.25 -7.69
CA LEU A 734 19.90 -26.05 -6.52
C LEU A 734 21.19 -26.84 -6.75
N GLY A 735 21.46 -27.20 -8.01
CA GLY A 735 22.74 -27.72 -8.46
C GLY A 735 22.74 -28.06 -9.94
N ALA A 736 23.95 -28.19 -10.47
CA ALA A 736 24.24 -28.55 -11.85
C ALA A 736 25.49 -29.45 -11.91
N THR A 737 25.36 -30.64 -12.50
CA THR A 737 26.46 -31.62 -12.61
C THR A 737 26.61 -32.13 -14.04
N LEU A 738 27.84 -32.18 -14.55
CA LEU A 738 28.12 -32.75 -15.86
C LEU A 738 27.93 -34.27 -15.86
N VAL A 739 27.40 -34.80 -16.96
CA VAL A 739 27.22 -36.23 -17.23
C VAL A 739 28.27 -36.66 -18.25
N GLY A 740 28.88 -37.84 -18.10
CA GLY A 740 29.87 -38.36 -19.05
C GLY A 740 31.33 -37.95 -18.78
N GLY A 741 31.56 -37.04 -17.82
CA GLY A 741 32.89 -36.73 -17.26
C GLY A 741 33.29 -35.25 -17.39
N GLY A 742 34.15 -34.80 -16.46
CA GLY A 742 34.54 -33.40 -16.27
C GLY A 742 33.75 -32.73 -15.13
N ASP A 743 34.21 -31.55 -14.71
CA ASP A 743 33.56 -30.72 -13.69
C ASP A 743 33.47 -29.27 -14.16
N PHE A 744 32.51 -28.53 -13.60
CA PHE A 744 32.48 -27.08 -13.77
C PHE A 744 33.69 -26.44 -13.07
N THR A 745 34.39 -25.58 -13.80
CA THR A 745 35.57 -24.83 -13.33
C THR A 745 35.21 -23.54 -12.62
N SER A 746 34.09 -22.90 -13.01
CA SER A 746 33.60 -21.67 -12.38
C SER A 746 32.14 -21.44 -12.70
N TRP A 747 31.48 -20.66 -11.84
CA TRP A 747 30.10 -20.21 -12.02
C TRP A 747 30.00 -18.71 -11.75
N ARG A 748 29.10 -18.05 -12.47
CA ARG A 748 28.70 -16.66 -12.25
C ARG A 748 27.18 -16.56 -12.25
N ILE A 749 26.65 -15.59 -11.51
CA ILE A 749 25.23 -15.27 -11.42
C ILE A 749 24.99 -13.78 -11.61
N GLN A 750 23.86 -13.46 -12.23
CA GLN A 750 23.31 -12.13 -12.30
C GLN A 750 21.81 -12.14 -11.97
N GLY A 751 21.41 -11.28 -11.04
CA GLY A 751 20.01 -10.91 -10.79
C GLY A 751 19.74 -9.46 -11.14
N ASN A 752 18.84 -8.80 -10.40
CA ASN A 752 18.50 -7.40 -10.58
C ASN A 752 19.72 -6.48 -10.49
N ALA A 753 19.64 -5.31 -11.13
CA ALA A 753 20.70 -4.31 -11.02
C ALA A 753 20.83 -3.82 -9.57
N GLY A 754 22.06 -3.69 -9.09
CA GLY A 754 22.36 -3.30 -7.71
C GLY A 754 22.26 -4.43 -6.67
N GLY A 755 21.68 -5.58 -6.99
CA GLY A 755 21.44 -6.66 -6.02
C GLY A 755 20.57 -6.17 -4.88
N GLU A 756 21.07 -6.25 -3.65
CA GLU A 756 20.38 -5.71 -2.46
C GLU A 756 20.39 -4.19 -2.40
N LYS A 757 21.19 -3.48 -3.20
CA LYS A 757 21.19 -2.01 -3.21
C LYS A 757 19.88 -1.51 -3.82
N ASN A 758 19.16 -0.67 -3.07
CA ASN A 758 17.90 -0.07 -3.54
C ASN A 758 18.16 1.11 -4.50
N ILE A 759 18.46 0.79 -5.77
CA ILE A 759 18.76 1.78 -6.81
C ILE A 759 17.50 2.44 -7.42
N ASP A 760 16.31 1.93 -7.10
CA ASP A 760 15.01 2.53 -7.43
C ASP A 760 14.15 2.57 -6.14
N PRO A 761 14.37 3.55 -5.25
CA PRO A 761 13.70 3.59 -3.95
C PRO A 761 12.19 3.80 -4.03
N VAL A 762 11.66 4.25 -5.18
CA VAL A 762 10.21 4.42 -5.35
C VAL A 762 9.52 3.08 -5.61
N ARG A 763 10.19 2.16 -6.33
CA ARG A 763 9.63 0.86 -6.72
C ARG A 763 10.22 -0.32 -5.95
N GLY A 764 11.31 -0.11 -5.23
CA GLY A 764 12.02 -1.12 -4.46
C GLY A 764 12.76 -2.14 -5.34
N PRO A 765 13.72 -2.90 -4.76
CA PRO A 765 14.53 -3.86 -5.51
C PRO A 765 13.74 -5.09 -5.97
N MET A 766 12.54 -5.34 -5.42
CA MET A 766 11.66 -6.41 -5.87
C MET A 766 11.00 -6.14 -7.22
N ASN A 767 10.95 -4.88 -7.67
CA ASN A 767 10.31 -4.52 -8.93
C ASN A 767 11.07 -5.01 -10.19
N GLU A 768 12.38 -5.21 -10.07
CA GLU A 768 13.25 -5.58 -11.19
C GLU A 768 13.79 -7.00 -11.00
N GLY A 769 13.83 -7.77 -12.09
CA GLY A 769 14.54 -9.02 -12.22
C GLY A 769 15.88 -8.87 -12.93
N GLY A 770 16.47 -10.01 -13.28
CA GLY A 770 17.80 -10.08 -13.86
C GLY A 770 17.87 -9.97 -15.37
N LEU A 771 16.78 -9.79 -16.12
CA LEU A 771 16.87 -9.68 -17.58
C LEU A 771 17.66 -8.43 -17.99
N TYR A 772 18.40 -8.47 -19.09
CA TYR A 772 19.29 -7.36 -19.49
C TYR A 772 18.53 -6.01 -19.59
N GLY A 773 17.34 -6.00 -20.19
CA GLY A 773 16.53 -4.78 -20.28
C GLY A 773 16.06 -4.22 -18.93
N GLU A 774 15.84 -5.06 -17.93
CA GLU A 774 15.54 -4.64 -16.56
C GLU A 774 16.78 -4.02 -15.92
N ARG A 775 17.93 -4.69 -16.00
CA ARG A 775 19.19 -4.19 -15.41
C ARG A 775 19.60 -2.83 -15.97
N MET A 776 19.34 -2.60 -17.26
CA MET A 776 19.60 -1.33 -17.94
C MET A 776 18.50 -0.27 -17.72
N GLY A 777 17.40 -0.62 -17.04
CA GLY A 777 16.29 0.29 -16.74
C GLY A 777 15.39 0.61 -17.94
N TRP A 778 15.37 -0.19 -19.00
CA TRP A 778 14.62 0.12 -20.24
C TRP A 778 13.10 0.22 -20.05
N HIS A 779 12.56 -0.31 -18.95
CA HIS A 779 11.17 -0.16 -18.54
C HIS A 779 10.83 1.24 -17.99
N LEU A 780 11.82 2.04 -17.61
CA LEU A 780 11.62 3.30 -16.91
C LEU A 780 11.12 4.42 -17.86
N PRO A 781 10.25 5.33 -17.36
CA PRO A 781 9.79 6.48 -18.12
C PRO A 781 10.92 7.33 -18.68
N GLY A 782 10.88 7.65 -19.97
CA GLY A 782 11.87 8.51 -20.61
C GLY A 782 13.08 7.79 -21.19
N TYR A 783 13.19 6.47 -21.03
CA TYR A 783 14.13 5.67 -21.83
C TYR A 783 13.83 5.87 -23.33
N ARG A 784 14.88 5.89 -24.14
CA ARG A 784 14.80 6.02 -25.61
C ARG A 784 15.71 4.96 -26.22
N ALA A 785 15.11 3.95 -26.85
CA ALA A 785 15.86 2.92 -27.53
C ALA A 785 16.74 3.53 -28.66
N PRO A 786 17.94 2.98 -28.91
CA PRO A 786 18.80 3.40 -30.00
C PRO A 786 18.08 3.38 -31.35
N THR A 787 18.52 4.22 -32.29
CA THR A 787 17.94 4.25 -33.65
C THR A 787 18.11 2.93 -34.40
N THR A 788 19.10 2.12 -34.00
CA THR A 788 19.38 0.77 -34.52
C THR A 788 18.47 -0.31 -33.94
N ALA A 789 17.70 -0.03 -32.88
CA ALA A 789 16.78 -0.99 -32.30
C ALA A 789 15.72 -1.42 -33.33
N SER A 790 15.39 -2.72 -33.32
CA SER A 790 14.38 -3.32 -34.19
C SER A 790 13.03 -2.62 -34.01
N THR A 791 12.23 -2.58 -35.08
CA THR A 791 10.85 -2.09 -35.04
C THR A 791 9.82 -3.21 -34.89
N SER A 792 10.26 -4.43 -34.61
CA SER A 792 9.36 -5.55 -34.32
C SER A 792 8.54 -5.29 -33.07
N SER A 793 7.34 -5.85 -33.05
CA SER A 793 6.39 -5.79 -31.96
C SER A 793 6.31 -7.11 -31.20
N PRO A 794 5.68 -7.15 -30.02
CA PRO A 794 5.41 -8.41 -29.33
C PRO A 794 4.54 -9.39 -30.15
N LEU A 795 3.82 -8.87 -31.16
CA LEU A 795 3.03 -9.69 -32.09
C LEU A 795 3.89 -10.42 -33.12
N ASP A 796 5.06 -9.88 -33.44
CA ASP A 796 6.05 -10.56 -34.28
C ASP A 796 6.82 -11.62 -33.45
N GLY A 797 7.05 -11.31 -32.17
CA GLY A 797 7.69 -12.20 -31.20
C GLY A 797 9.17 -12.45 -31.48
N VAL A 798 9.62 -13.65 -31.09
CA VAL A 798 10.99 -14.15 -31.29
C VAL A 798 10.96 -15.52 -31.96
N LEU A 799 12.03 -15.84 -32.69
CA LEU A 799 12.30 -17.15 -33.25
C LEU A 799 13.33 -17.85 -32.35
N GLY A 800 13.16 -19.13 -32.07
CA GLY A 800 14.08 -19.84 -31.18
C GLY A 800 13.88 -19.52 -29.69
N ALA A 801 14.68 -20.15 -28.85
CA ALA A 801 14.72 -19.90 -27.41
C ALA A 801 15.52 -18.62 -27.15
N GLU A 802 14.92 -17.47 -27.45
CA GLU A 802 15.52 -16.14 -27.28
C GLU A 802 14.62 -15.24 -26.43
N GLY A 803 15.14 -14.08 -26.03
CA GLY A 803 14.40 -13.06 -25.30
C GLY A 803 14.42 -11.71 -26.01
N ARG A 804 13.32 -10.97 -25.91
CA ARG A 804 13.22 -9.61 -26.45
C ARG A 804 12.51 -8.67 -25.48
N PHE A 805 13.04 -7.46 -25.38
CA PHE A 805 12.44 -6.37 -24.62
C PHE A 805 11.80 -5.38 -25.58
N TYR A 806 10.48 -5.26 -25.54
CA TYR A 806 9.69 -4.36 -26.37
C TYR A 806 9.34 -3.12 -25.56
N THR A 807 9.49 -1.94 -26.15
CA THR A 807 9.15 -0.66 -25.55
C THR A 807 8.29 0.16 -26.51
N THR A 808 7.31 0.86 -25.96
CA THR A 808 6.48 1.83 -26.68
C THR A 808 6.03 2.93 -25.72
N THR A 809 5.59 4.05 -26.28
CA THR A 809 4.97 5.13 -25.53
C THR A 809 3.61 5.46 -26.13
N PHE A 810 2.63 5.79 -25.28
CA PHE A 810 1.33 6.25 -25.71
C PHE A 810 0.83 7.37 -24.79
N THR A 811 -0.11 8.18 -25.25
CA THR A 811 -0.69 9.27 -24.45
C THR A 811 -2.15 8.99 -24.18
N LEU A 812 -2.57 9.21 -22.95
CA LEU A 812 -3.99 9.28 -22.57
C LEU A 812 -4.38 10.72 -22.31
N ASP A 813 -5.63 11.06 -22.63
CA ASP A 813 -6.22 12.38 -22.38
C ASP A 813 -7.68 12.19 -21.93
N LEU A 814 -7.84 11.58 -20.76
CA LEU A 814 -9.15 11.34 -20.17
C LEU A 814 -9.67 12.61 -19.50
N ASP A 815 -10.96 12.92 -19.68
CA ASP A 815 -11.62 14.03 -18.98
C ASP A 815 -11.39 13.93 -17.47
N SER A 816 -11.08 15.06 -16.81
CA SER A 816 -10.69 15.10 -15.40
C SER A 816 -11.78 14.66 -14.42
N ASP A 817 -13.04 14.58 -14.86
CA ASP A 817 -14.18 14.12 -14.07
C ASP A 817 -14.56 12.66 -14.36
N LEU A 818 -13.69 11.89 -15.04
CA LEU A 818 -13.88 10.47 -15.30
C LEU A 818 -12.95 9.59 -14.47
N ASP A 819 -13.50 8.50 -13.95
CA ASP A 819 -12.75 7.30 -13.56
C ASP A 819 -12.90 6.26 -14.67
N VAL A 820 -11.80 5.92 -15.32
CA VAL A 820 -11.72 4.85 -16.31
C VAL A 820 -10.63 3.89 -15.85
N PRO A 821 -10.97 2.77 -15.19
CA PRO A 821 -9.99 1.74 -14.92
C PRO A 821 -9.53 1.12 -16.25
N ILE A 822 -8.22 1.12 -16.47
CA ILE A 822 -7.56 0.66 -17.71
C ILE A 822 -6.65 -0.50 -17.37
N GLY A 823 -6.59 -1.49 -18.26
CA GLY A 823 -5.61 -2.56 -18.21
C GLY A 823 -5.04 -2.91 -19.58
N LEU A 824 -4.10 -3.85 -19.60
CA LEU A 824 -3.53 -4.43 -20.81
C LEU A 824 -4.10 -5.85 -21.00
N GLN A 825 -4.82 -6.06 -22.11
CA GLN A 825 -5.23 -7.38 -22.55
C GLN A 825 -4.08 -8.00 -23.35
N LEU A 826 -3.66 -9.19 -22.93
CA LEU A 826 -2.71 -10.04 -23.65
C LEU A 826 -3.40 -11.31 -24.15
N GLY A 827 -2.88 -11.83 -25.25
CA GLY A 827 -3.22 -13.12 -25.82
C GLY A 827 -1.99 -13.73 -26.46
N ALA A 828 -1.95 -15.06 -26.53
CA ALA A 828 -0.91 -15.78 -27.25
C ALA A 828 -1.51 -16.98 -28.00
N PRO A 829 -0.92 -17.37 -29.15
CA PRO A 829 -1.33 -18.59 -29.83
C PRO A 829 -1.24 -19.82 -28.94
N GLU A 830 -2.14 -20.78 -29.13
CA GLU A 830 -2.10 -22.08 -28.42
C GLU A 830 -0.73 -22.76 -28.60
N GLY A 831 -0.19 -23.31 -27.50
CA GLY A 831 1.15 -23.92 -27.49
C GLY A 831 2.31 -22.94 -27.36
N THR A 832 2.05 -21.64 -27.20
CA THR A 832 3.09 -20.66 -26.86
C THR A 832 3.63 -20.92 -25.45
N HIS A 833 4.92 -21.23 -25.35
CA HIS A 833 5.61 -21.41 -24.07
C HIS A 833 6.57 -20.25 -23.84
N ALA A 834 6.19 -19.32 -22.97
CA ALA A 834 6.95 -18.11 -22.74
C ALA A 834 6.82 -17.61 -21.30
N VAL A 835 7.81 -16.82 -20.90
CA VAL A 835 7.73 -15.94 -19.74
C VAL A 835 7.57 -14.52 -20.27
N VAL A 836 6.49 -13.85 -19.86
CA VAL A 836 6.20 -12.48 -20.26
C VAL A 836 6.04 -11.60 -19.03
N GLN A 837 6.78 -10.50 -18.96
CA GLN A 837 6.61 -9.50 -17.90
C GLN A 837 6.16 -8.17 -18.48
N ILE A 838 5.27 -7.48 -17.76
CA ILE A 838 4.63 -6.24 -18.20
C ILE A 838 5.07 -5.12 -17.28
N PHE A 839 5.59 -4.04 -17.86
CA PHE A 839 5.98 -2.85 -17.12
C PHE A 839 5.19 -1.64 -17.58
N MET A 840 4.48 -0.99 -16.65
CA MET A 840 3.78 0.28 -16.88
C MET A 840 4.49 1.40 -16.13
N ASN A 841 5.02 2.38 -16.85
CA ASN A 841 5.80 3.49 -16.30
C ASN A 841 6.87 3.04 -15.28
N GLY A 842 7.60 1.97 -15.62
CA GLY A 842 8.66 1.39 -14.80
C GLY A 842 8.21 0.35 -13.77
N TYR A 843 6.92 0.28 -13.43
CA TYR A 843 6.40 -0.71 -12.49
C TYR A 843 6.14 -2.04 -13.18
N GLN A 844 6.77 -3.12 -12.71
CA GLN A 844 6.37 -4.48 -13.07
C GLN A 844 4.98 -4.72 -12.48
N TYR A 845 4.00 -4.93 -13.36
CA TYR A 845 2.59 -5.01 -12.99
C TYR A 845 1.88 -6.20 -13.66
N GLY A 846 2.64 -7.21 -14.07
CA GLY A 846 2.14 -8.37 -14.76
C GLY A 846 3.20 -9.42 -15.03
N HIS A 847 2.90 -10.66 -14.65
CA HIS A 847 3.62 -11.87 -15.00
C HIS A 847 2.65 -12.80 -15.74
N TYR A 848 2.89 -13.01 -17.02
CA TYR A 848 2.02 -13.78 -17.91
C TYR A 848 2.74 -15.02 -18.42
N LEU A 849 2.16 -16.19 -18.10
CA LEU A 849 2.60 -17.51 -18.55
C LEU A 849 1.49 -18.10 -19.43
N PRO A 850 1.49 -17.89 -20.76
CA PRO A 850 0.38 -18.26 -21.64
C PRO A 850 0.00 -19.75 -21.59
N HIS A 851 0.97 -20.62 -21.30
CA HIS A 851 0.77 -22.07 -21.19
C HIS A 851 0.29 -22.53 -19.81
N ILE A 852 0.21 -21.65 -18.82
CA ILE A 852 -0.25 -21.96 -17.45
C ILE A 852 -1.49 -21.14 -17.09
N GLY A 853 -1.47 -19.83 -17.33
CA GLY A 853 -2.57 -18.93 -16.99
C GLY A 853 -2.82 -18.80 -15.48
N PRO A 854 -3.99 -18.30 -15.07
CA PRO A 854 -5.16 -17.99 -15.91
C PRO A 854 -5.25 -16.53 -16.37
N GLN A 855 -4.45 -15.63 -15.80
CA GLN A 855 -4.60 -14.20 -16.03
C GLN A 855 -4.15 -13.79 -17.43
N SER A 856 -4.99 -13.05 -18.15
CA SER A 856 -4.67 -12.45 -19.46
C SER A 856 -4.97 -10.95 -19.54
N LEU A 857 -5.55 -10.37 -18.49
CA LEU A 857 -5.92 -8.97 -18.42
C LEU A 857 -5.36 -8.35 -17.13
N PHE A 858 -4.55 -7.30 -17.27
CA PHE A 858 -3.73 -6.73 -16.20
C PHE A 858 -4.09 -5.26 -15.97
N PRO A 859 -4.72 -4.90 -14.84
CA PRO A 859 -5.14 -3.53 -14.57
C PRO A 859 -3.99 -2.65 -14.08
N PHE A 860 -4.03 -1.36 -14.42
CA PHE A 860 -3.08 -0.37 -13.90
C PHE A 860 -3.82 0.75 -13.16
N PRO A 861 -3.54 0.98 -11.87
CA PRO A 861 -4.18 2.07 -11.13
C PRO A 861 -3.61 3.44 -11.54
N PRO A 862 -4.41 4.52 -11.50
CA PRO A 862 -3.91 5.89 -11.53
C PRO A 862 -2.80 6.09 -10.50
N GLY A 863 -1.72 6.74 -10.93
CA GLY A 863 -0.46 6.78 -10.19
C GLY A 863 0.60 5.91 -10.85
N VAL A 864 0.23 4.69 -11.25
CA VAL A 864 1.07 3.83 -12.11
C VAL A 864 0.83 4.18 -13.56
N ILE A 865 -0.43 4.27 -14.00
CA ILE A 865 -0.80 4.83 -15.31
C ILE A 865 -1.14 6.32 -15.19
N ASN A 866 -0.66 7.12 -16.14
CA ASN A 866 -1.03 8.52 -16.32
C ASN A 866 -2.31 8.58 -17.15
N GLN A 867 -3.43 8.92 -16.52
CA GLN A 867 -4.71 9.09 -17.23
C GLN A 867 -4.77 10.35 -18.10
N GLN A 868 -3.87 11.30 -17.86
CA GLN A 868 -3.69 12.54 -18.62
C GLN A 868 -2.20 12.77 -18.83
N GLY A 869 -1.64 12.22 -19.90
CA GLY A 869 -0.21 12.35 -20.22
C GLY A 869 0.40 11.14 -20.92
N GLU A 870 1.71 11.24 -21.15
CA GLU A 870 2.54 10.18 -21.73
C GLU A 870 2.69 9.02 -20.74
N ASN A 871 2.63 7.81 -21.27
CA ASN A 871 2.90 6.56 -20.58
C ASN A 871 3.97 5.78 -21.35
N THR A 872 4.83 5.08 -20.63
CA THR A 872 5.80 4.11 -21.14
C THR A 872 5.28 2.71 -20.84
N LEU A 873 5.12 1.89 -21.87
CA LEU A 873 4.83 0.47 -21.74
C LEU A 873 6.05 -0.32 -22.22
N ALA A 874 6.52 -1.24 -21.38
CA ALA A 874 7.48 -2.24 -21.79
C ALA A 874 6.96 -3.66 -21.54
N ILE A 875 7.35 -4.57 -22.42
CA ILE A 875 7.02 -5.99 -22.34
C ILE A 875 8.31 -6.77 -22.58
N SER A 876 8.74 -7.57 -21.60
CA SER A 876 9.74 -8.60 -21.85
C SER A 876 9.02 -9.87 -22.31
N LEU A 877 9.53 -10.52 -23.35
CA LEU A 877 9.06 -11.83 -23.80
C LEU A 877 10.27 -12.72 -23.98
N TRP A 878 10.28 -13.84 -23.27
CA TRP A 878 11.30 -14.87 -23.36
C TRP A 878 10.66 -16.20 -23.74
N ALA A 879 11.06 -16.76 -24.87
CA ALA A 879 10.62 -18.08 -25.32
C ALA A 879 11.35 -19.17 -24.52
N LEU A 880 10.59 -20.07 -23.90
CA LEU A 880 11.14 -21.18 -23.11
C LEU A 880 11.66 -22.34 -23.98
N THR A 881 11.34 -22.34 -25.27
CA THR A 881 11.71 -23.42 -26.21
C THR A 881 12.23 -22.87 -27.54
N ASP A 882 12.87 -23.74 -28.32
CA ASP A 882 13.41 -23.43 -29.65
C ASP A 882 12.34 -23.18 -30.73
N GLN A 883 11.06 -23.33 -30.41
CA GLN A 883 9.95 -23.03 -31.32
C GLN A 883 9.69 -21.51 -31.44
N GLY A 884 10.28 -20.70 -30.57
CA GLY A 884 9.97 -19.28 -30.46
C GLY A 884 8.65 -19.02 -29.74
N ALA A 885 8.33 -17.74 -29.58
CA ALA A 885 7.09 -17.31 -28.95
C ALA A 885 6.69 -15.93 -29.46
N ARG A 886 5.38 -15.68 -29.54
CA ARG A 886 4.80 -14.39 -29.87
C ARG A 886 3.47 -14.21 -29.15
N LEU A 887 3.02 -12.96 -29.06
CA LEU A 887 1.66 -12.64 -28.66
C LEU A 887 0.77 -12.53 -29.91
N ASP A 888 -0.54 -12.70 -29.77
CA ASP A 888 -1.52 -12.44 -30.83
C ASP A 888 -2.50 -11.31 -30.46
N GLN A 889 -2.45 -10.84 -29.22
CA GLN A 889 -3.21 -9.70 -28.73
C GLN A 889 -2.36 -8.90 -27.73
N VAL A 890 -2.27 -7.59 -27.95
CA VAL A 890 -1.65 -6.61 -27.04
C VAL A 890 -2.41 -5.29 -27.18
N GLU A 891 -3.38 -5.03 -26.31
CA GLU A 891 -4.23 -3.85 -26.42
C GLU A 891 -4.65 -3.29 -25.06
N LEU A 892 -4.85 -1.97 -25.01
CA LEU A 892 -5.43 -1.32 -23.84
C LEU A 892 -6.93 -1.57 -23.81
N THR A 893 -7.43 -1.97 -22.65
CA THR A 893 -8.86 -2.26 -22.41
C THR A 893 -9.36 -1.42 -21.24
N ALA A 894 -10.52 -0.78 -21.41
CA ALA A 894 -11.23 -0.14 -20.32
C ALA A 894 -12.15 -1.17 -19.66
N TYR A 895 -12.07 -1.29 -18.33
CA TYR A 895 -12.94 -2.18 -17.57
C TYR A 895 -14.32 -1.59 -17.35
N ALA A 896 -14.37 -0.28 -17.10
CA ALA A 896 -15.58 0.45 -16.77
C ALA A 896 -15.38 1.95 -17.03
N LYS A 897 -16.44 2.75 -16.82
CA LYS A 897 -16.38 4.20 -16.88
C LYS A 897 -17.37 4.81 -15.90
N TYR A 898 -16.89 5.75 -15.08
CA TYR A 898 -17.70 6.49 -14.11
C TYR A 898 -17.42 7.98 -14.23
N ARG A 899 -18.45 8.80 -14.00
CA ARG A 899 -18.24 10.21 -13.72
C ARG A 899 -18.00 10.31 -12.22
N SER A 900 -16.89 10.90 -11.80
CA SER A 900 -16.47 10.92 -10.42
C SER A 900 -16.22 12.34 -9.92
N GLY A 901 -16.46 12.55 -8.63
CA GLY A 901 -16.01 13.73 -7.89
C GLY A 901 -14.60 13.59 -7.32
N PHE A 902 -13.93 12.46 -7.55
CA PHE A 902 -12.57 12.19 -7.12
C PHE A 902 -11.57 12.59 -8.21
N GLU A 903 -10.50 13.28 -7.84
CA GLU A 903 -9.49 13.77 -8.78
C GLU A 903 -8.48 12.65 -9.13
N PHE A 904 -8.78 11.86 -10.17
CA PHE A 904 -7.89 10.79 -10.65
C PHE A 904 -6.73 11.31 -11.52
N GLY A 905 -6.94 12.39 -12.28
CA GLY A 905 -5.95 13.02 -13.16
C GLY A 905 -4.98 13.99 -12.47
N ARG A 906 -4.66 13.78 -11.20
CA ARG A 906 -3.68 14.64 -10.48
C ARG A 906 -2.24 14.31 -10.89
N ASP A 907 -1.30 15.16 -10.50
CA ASP A 907 0.12 14.92 -10.73
C ASP A 907 0.62 13.72 -9.89
N TRP A 908 1.09 12.69 -10.58
CA TRP A 908 1.63 11.46 -10.01
C TRP A 908 3.14 11.29 -10.24
N SER A 909 3.83 12.33 -10.73
CA SER A 909 5.24 12.26 -11.11
C SER A 909 6.18 11.75 -10.02
N TYR A 910 5.85 12.00 -8.74
CA TYR A 910 6.62 11.50 -7.59
C TYR A 910 6.61 9.96 -7.45
N LEU A 911 5.69 9.27 -8.13
CA LEU A 911 5.64 7.79 -8.22
C LEU A 911 6.39 7.28 -9.46
N GLN A 912 6.83 8.14 -10.37
CA GLN A 912 7.35 7.73 -11.66
C GLN A 912 8.71 8.38 -11.94
N PRO A 913 9.76 8.06 -11.15
CA PRO A 913 11.10 8.53 -11.45
C PRO A 913 11.49 8.05 -12.86
N ARG A 914 12.20 8.93 -13.58
CA ARG A 914 12.55 8.76 -14.99
C ARG A 914 13.82 7.91 -15.12
N TRP A 915 14.03 7.40 -16.32
CA TRP A 915 15.24 6.69 -16.70
C TRP A 915 16.45 7.61 -16.65
N GLU A 916 17.54 7.07 -16.10
CA GLU A 916 18.88 7.61 -16.17
C GLU A 916 19.80 6.52 -16.72
N ASP A 917 20.86 6.90 -17.44
CA ASP A 917 21.73 5.93 -18.09
C ASP A 917 22.51 5.10 -17.08
N ARG A 918 22.07 3.85 -16.90
CA ARG A 918 22.69 2.88 -15.98
C ARG A 918 23.98 2.26 -16.52
N SER A 919 24.29 2.41 -17.82
CA SER A 919 25.54 1.88 -18.40
C SER A 919 26.79 2.62 -17.93
N ILE A 920 26.61 3.83 -17.41
CA ILE A 920 27.65 4.72 -16.89
C ILE A 920 27.70 4.65 -15.35
N ILE A 921 26.74 3.94 -14.72
CA ILE A 921 26.75 3.71 -13.27
C ILE A 921 27.81 2.65 -12.98
N ASP A 922 29.06 3.08 -12.94
CA ASP A 922 30.03 2.46 -12.08
C ASP A 922 29.49 2.63 -10.64
N LEU A 923 29.16 1.52 -9.97
CA LEU A 923 28.64 1.52 -8.60
C LEU A 923 29.68 2.07 -7.60
N ASP A 924 30.92 2.24 -8.05
CA ASP A 924 32.04 2.91 -7.41
C ASP A 924 32.42 4.25 -8.10
N SER A 925 31.56 4.78 -8.98
CA SER A 925 31.80 6.04 -9.70
C SER A 925 31.95 7.23 -8.75
N PRO A 926 32.95 8.11 -8.96
CA PRO A 926 33.10 9.36 -8.23
C PRO A 926 31.93 10.35 -8.44
N ASP A 927 31.05 10.11 -9.41
CA ASP A 927 29.85 10.92 -9.67
C ASP A 927 28.61 10.50 -8.84
N ARG A 928 28.68 9.43 -8.04
CA ARG A 928 27.62 9.06 -7.08
C ARG A 928 27.56 10.09 -5.93
N PRO A 929 26.37 10.50 -5.44
CA PRO A 929 26.25 11.33 -4.24
C PRO A 929 26.94 10.71 -3.01
N PHE A 930 27.38 11.55 -2.06
CA PHE A 930 27.84 11.06 -0.76
C PHE A 930 26.67 10.43 0.00
N ASP A 931 26.94 9.43 0.83
CA ASP A 931 25.91 8.70 1.58
C ASP A 931 25.24 9.64 2.58
N ASN A 932 26.04 10.40 3.34
CA ASN A 932 25.56 11.26 4.43
C ASN A 932 26.05 12.72 4.31
N ILE A 933 26.94 13.04 3.37
CA ILE A 933 27.41 14.42 3.17
C ILE A 933 26.48 15.14 2.19
N ILE A 934 25.46 15.79 2.74
CA ILE A 934 24.52 16.59 1.96
C ILE A 934 25.15 17.91 1.48
N ASN A 935 24.62 18.44 0.38
CA ASN A 935 25.00 19.73 -0.19
C ASN A 935 26.49 19.81 -0.59
N PHE A 936 27.17 18.68 -0.77
CA PHE A 936 28.56 18.60 -1.24
C PHE A 936 28.66 18.95 -2.73
N ARG A 937 29.47 19.95 -3.09
CA ARG A 937 29.76 20.27 -4.49
C ARG A 937 31.05 21.06 -4.69
N ASP A 938 31.62 20.92 -5.89
CA ASP A 938 32.68 21.79 -6.42
C ASP A 938 32.07 23.10 -6.91
N VAL A 939 32.42 24.20 -6.25
CA VAL A 939 31.90 25.54 -6.57
C VAL A 939 32.35 25.99 -7.96
N GLY A 940 33.58 25.69 -8.35
CA GLY A 940 34.12 26.05 -9.66
C GLY A 940 33.35 25.35 -10.79
N ARG A 941 33.10 24.05 -10.63
CA ARG A 941 32.30 23.25 -11.58
C ARG A 941 30.87 23.76 -11.68
N THR A 942 30.23 24.05 -10.55
CA THR A 942 28.87 24.60 -10.53
C THR A 942 28.78 25.92 -11.27
N ILE A 943 29.70 26.86 -11.01
CA ILE A 943 29.71 28.17 -11.65
C ILE A 943 30.04 28.07 -13.14
N ASN A 944 31.00 27.24 -13.54
CA ASN A 944 31.31 27.03 -14.96
C ASN A 944 30.07 26.53 -15.74
N ARG A 945 29.28 25.63 -15.13
CA ARG A 945 28.03 25.14 -15.70
C ARG A 945 26.96 26.23 -15.80
N LEU A 946 26.77 27.02 -14.75
CA LEU A 946 25.79 28.13 -14.73
C LEU A 946 26.13 29.22 -15.74
N MET A 947 27.43 29.51 -15.93
CA MET A 947 27.92 30.52 -16.87
C MET A 947 27.99 30.01 -18.33
N GLY A 948 27.81 28.70 -18.55
CA GLY A 948 27.96 28.05 -19.85
C GLY A 948 29.37 28.11 -20.46
N ARG A 949 30.38 28.49 -19.67
CA ARG A 949 31.79 28.61 -20.07
C ARG A 949 32.72 28.48 -18.86
N PRO A 950 33.95 27.95 -19.02
CA PRO A 950 34.90 27.86 -17.92
C PRO A 950 35.40 29.25 -17.51
N VAL A 951 35.12 29.64 -16.28
CA VAL A 951 35.55 30.90 -15.65
C VAL A 951 36.34 30.68 -14.36
N LEU A 952 36.16 29.54 -13.69
CA LEU A 952 36.87 29.15 -12.47
C LEU A 952 37.55 27.78 -12.66
N LYS A 953 38.63 27.56 -11.91
CA LYS A 953 39.33 26.27 -11.90
C LYS A 953 38.55 25.28 -11.03
N GLU A 954 38.14 24.16 -11.63
CA GLU A 954 37.51 23.04 -10.93
C GLU A 954 38.51 22.29 -10.06
N GLY A 955 38.03 21.58 -9.05
CA GLY A 955 38.83 20.77 -8.14
C GLY A 955 39.60 21.57 -7.09
N VAL A 956 39.26 22.84 -6.86
CA VAL A 956 39.99 23.73 -5.94
C VAL A 956 39.22 24.02 -4.66
N PHE A 957 37.93 24.32 -4.78
CA PHE A 957 37.10 24.81 -3.67
C PHE A 957 35.74 24.11 -3.65
N TYR A 958 35.49 23.43 -2.53
CA TYR A 958 34.31 22.63 -2.29
C TYR A 958 33.50 23.23 -1.14
N ARG A 959 32.20 22.99 -1.16
CA ARG A 959 31.30 23.28 -0.04
C ARG A 959 30.49 22.06 0.33
N SER A 960 30.09 21.95 1.59
CA SER A 960 29.13 20.94 2.06
C SER A 960 28.33 21.43 3.27
N ALA A 961 27.35 20.63 3.69
CA ALA A 961 26.87 20.67 5.07
C ALA A 961 27.82 19.92 6.00
N ARG A 962 27.36 19.67 7.23
CA ARG A 962 28.14 19.02 8.28
C ARG A 962 28.77 17.70 7.83
N LEU A 963 29.97 17.42 8.34
CA LEU A 963 30.77 16.26 7.96
C LEU A 963 30.82 15.17 9.04
N ASP A 964 30.29 15.45 10.23
CA ASP A 964 30.34 14.54 11.37
C ASP A 964 29.47 13.29 11.22
N GLU A 965 28.56 13.27 10.25
CA GLU A 965 27.76 12.09 9.89
C GLU A 965 28.31 11.34 8.67
N ALA A 966 29.45 11.78 8.11
CA ALA A 966 30.09 11.14 6.96
C ALA A 966 30.33 9.64 7.24
N SER A 967 29.80 8.79 6.35
CA SER A 967 30.04 7.35 6.41
C SER A 967 31.54 7.03 6.23
N GLU A 968 31.99 5.81 6.55
CA GLU A 968 33.36 5.39 6.26
C GLU A 968 33.67 5.37 4.75
N ARG A 969 32.64 5.31 3.90
CA ARG A 969 32.77 5.51 2.45
C ARG A 969 32.95 6.98 2.14
N ASP A 970 32.12 7.87 2.68
CA ASP A 970 32.23 9.31 2.49
C ASP A 970 33.62 9.85 2.87
N LYS A 971 34.14 9.42 4.03
CA LYS A 971 35.48 9.80 4.48
C LYS A 971 36.56 9.32 3.49
N ARG A 972 36.46 8.08 3.00
CA ARG A 972 37.38 7.57 1.98
C ARG A 972 37.31 8.43 0.73
N ARG A 973 36.11 8.71 0.21
CA ARG A 973 35.92 9.51 -1.01
C ARG A 973 36.48 10.92 -0.89
N LEU A 974 36.24 11.62 0.23
CA LEU A 974 36.81 12.95 0.47
C LEU A 974 38.35 12.94 0.37
N VAL A 975 38.99 11.87 0.86
CA VAL A 975 40.46 11.75 0.90
C VAL A 975 41.05 11.19 -0.40
N SER A 976 40.45 10.14 -0.95
CA SER A 976 41.01 9.36 -2.05
C SER A 976 40.54 9.80 -3.43
N GLU A 977 39.34 10.36 -3.56
CA GLU A 977 38.77 10.79 -4.84
C GLU A 977 38.87 12.30 -5.01
N TYR A 978 38.44 13.05 -3.98
CA TYR A 978 38.42 14.51 -4.02
C TYR A 978 39.69 15.14 -3.46
N HIS A 979 40.57 14.32 -2.86
CA HIS A 979 41.86 14.72 -2.31
C HIS A 979 41.79 15.93 -1.35
N ILE A 980 40.65 16.13 -0.68
CA ILE A 980 40.42 17.26 0.22
C ILE A 980 41.54 17.28 1.26
N SER A 981 42.35 18.33 1.20
CA SER A 981 43.56 18.47 2.03
C SER A 981 43.39 19.49 3.13
N THR A 982 42.37 20.35 3.02
CA THR A 982 42.03 21.36 4.02
C THR A 982 40.51 21.40 4.24
N ILE A 983 40.07 21.34 5.49
CA ILE A 983 38.67 21.51 5.90
C ILE A 983 38.55 22.77 6.76
N ILE A 984 37.61 23.65 6.40
CA ILE A 984 37.26 24.86 7.16
C ILE A 984 35.87 24.64 7.77
N ASP A 985 35.83 24.45 9.09
CA ASP A 985 34.58 24.29 9.86
C ASP A 985 34.12 25.63 10.41
N LEU A 986 32.97 26.12 9.92
CA LEU A 986 32.40 27.41 10.31
C LEU A 986 31.47 27.32 11.55
N ARG A 987 31.52 26.22 12.32
CA ARG A 987 30.76 26.07 13.57
C ARG A 987 31.51 26.68 14.76
N SER A 988 30.80 27.35 15.67
CA SER A 988 31.43 27.96 16.86
C SER A 988 31.95 26.91 17.86
N GLY A 989 32.97 27.25 18.65
CA GLY A 989 33.56 26.35 19.67
C GLY A 989 32.56 25.84 20.72
N LYS A 990 31.53 26.63 21.08
CA LYS A 990 30.44 26.17 21.97
C LYS A 990 29.53 25.14 21.30
N VAL A 991 29.22 25.31 20.01
CA VAL A 991 28.43 24.35 19.22
C VAL A 991 29.21 23.04 19.07
N LEU A 992 30.52 23.12 18.82
CA LEU A 992 31.41 21.96 18.76
C LEU A 992 31.47 21.21 20.11
N SER A 993 31.49 21.92 21.25
CA SER A 993 31.50 21.26 22.56
C SER A 993 30.19 20.51 22.87
N TYR A 994 29.04 21.08 22.49
CA TYR A 994 27.75 20.41 22.72
C TYR A 994 27.58 19.19 21.79
N LEU A 995 28.01 19.30 20.53
CA LEU A 995 28.01 18.18 19.59
C LEU A 995 28.96 17.05 20.03
N ALA A 996 30.17 17.38 20.50
CA ALA A 996 31.12 16.38 21.03
C ALA A 996 30.63 15.67 22.30
N SER A 997 29.72 16.30 23.05
CA SER A 997 29.08 15.71 24.24
C SER A 997 27.81 14.91 23.95
N GLY A 998 27.46 14.71 22.67
CA GLY A 998 26.26 13.97 22.24
C GLY A 998 24.93 14.71 22.46
N ASN A 999 24.98 15.99 22.84
CA ASN A 999 23.80 16.72 23.29
C ASN A 999 23.24 17.64 22.17
N ARG A 1000 22.65 17.00 21.15
CA ARG A 1000 22.21 17.60 19.87
C ARG A 1000 21.15 18.70 20.05
N ILE A 1001 20.15 18.47 20.90
CA ILE A 1001 19.05 19.42 21.09
C ILE A 1001 19.53 20.71 21.76
N ASP A 1002 20.49 20.62 22.68
CA ASP A 1002 21.04 21.79 23.38
C ASP A 1002 21.91 22.66 22.47
N ALA A 1003 22.71 22.04 21.58
CA ALA A 1003 23.48 22.75 20.56
C ALA A 1003 22.58 23.60 19.63
N ILE A 1004 21.43 23.03 19.24
CA ILE A 1004 20.46 23.67 18.34
C ILE A 1004 19.62 24.72 19.08
N THR A 1005 19.22 24.44 20.33
CA THR A 1005 18.47 25.39 21.18
C THR A 1005 19.31 26.63 21.48
N LEU A 1006 20.62 26.48 21.67
CA LEU A 1006 21.54 27.61 21.85
C LEU A 1006 21.57 28.53 20.62
N ILE A 1007 21.63 27.97 19.40
CA ILE A 1007 21.58 28.74 18.15
C ILE A 1007 20.21 29.42 17.99
N GLY A 1008 19.13 28.68 18.23
CA GLY A 1008 17.75 29.17 18.09
C GLY A 1008 17.39 30.28 19.07
N SER A 1009 17.75 30.14 20.35
CA SER A 1009 17.33 31.02 21.45
C SER A 1009 18.26 32.21 21.69
N GLU A 1010 19.58 32.03 21.61
CA GLU A 1010 20.57 33.06 21.94
C GLU A 1010 21.00 33.88 20.71
N VAL A 1011 20.83 33.35 19.49
CA VAL A 1011 21.28 33.99 18.24
C VAL A 1011 20.11 34.37 17.33
N MET A 1012 19.16 33.45 17.09
CA MET A 1012 18.10 33.66 16.09
C MET A 1012 16.85 34.38 16.60
N ASN A 1013 16.43 34.16 17.85
CA ASN A 1013 15.14 34.62 18.37
C ASN A 1013 14.98 36.15 18.57
N PRO A 1014 15.99 36.93 18.99
CA PRO A 1014 15.73 38.32 19.40
C PRO A 1014 15.50 39.34 18.26
N ARG A 1015 15.72 39.00 16.96
CA ARG A 1015 15.97 40.05 15.93
C ARG A 1015 15.33 39.89 14.54
N GLY A 1016 14.73 38.74 14.19
CA GLY A 1016 14.01 38.53 12.93
C GLY A 1016 14.88 38.46 11.65
N LEU A 1017 14.30 38.03 10.51
CA LEU A 1017 15.03 37.67 9.26
C LEU A 1017 15.95 38.75 8.67
N VAL A 1018 15.57 40.03 8.73
CA VAL A 1018 16.41 41.15 8.22
C VAL A 1018 17.51 41.53 9.22
N GLY A 1019 17.23 41.41 10.52
CA GLY A 1019 18.24 41.54 11.57
C GLY A 1019 19.27 40.40 11.51
N LEU A 1020 18.81 39.18 11.22
CA LEU A 1020 19.64 37.99 11.02
C LEU A 1020 20.66 38.20 9.88
N ALA A 1021 20.24 38.85 8.78
CA ALA A 1021 21.14 39.11 7.66
C ALA A 1021 22.24 40.12 8.02
N LYS A 1022 21.89 41.20 8.74
CA LYS A 1022 22.86 42.19 9.24
C LYS A 1022 23.77 41.62 10.33
N ASP A 1023 23.23 40.89 11.30
CA ASP A 1023 24.00 40.25 12.36
C ASP A 1023 24.89 39.11 11.85
N THR A 1024 24.51 38.41 10.78
CA THR A 1024 25.39 37.41 10.15
C THR A 1024 26.57 38.10 9.47
N LEU A 1025 26.37 39.25 8.84
CA LEU A 1025 27.47 40.09 8.34
C LEU A 1025 28.34 40.63 9.50
N ASP A 1026 27.73 41.21 10.53
CA ASP A 1026 28.43 41.86 11.65
C ASP A 1026 29.17 40.86 12.58
N ASN A 1027 28.59 39.68 12.83
CA ASN A 1027 29.17 38.67 13.74
C ASN A 1027 30.03 37.62 13.04
N SER A 1028 29.78 37.32 11.77
CA SER A 1028 30.68 36.43 11.00
C SER A 1028 31.84 37.22 10.38
N THR A 1029 31.99 38.53 10.67
CA THR A 1029 33.13 39.33 10.17
C THR A 1029 34.46 38.72 10.61
N ALA A 1030 34.59 38.24 11.84
CA ALA A 1030 35.82 37.61 12.34
C ALA A 1030 36.09 36.25 11.67
N GLU A 1031 35.06 35.40 11.56
CA GLU A 1031 35.13 34.07 10.93
C GLU A 1031 35.39 34.18 9.42
N MET A 1032 34.71 35.10 8.73
CA MET A 1032 34.93 35.38 7.32
C MET A 1032 36.32 35.99 7.09
N ARG A 1033 36.75 36.93 7.93
CA ARG A 1033 38.11 37.48 7.88
C ARG A 1033 39.16 36.39 8.07
N GLU A 1034 38.97 35.48 9.03
CA GLU A 1034 39.86 34.35 9.25
C GLU A 1034 39.92 33.43 8.02
N VAL A 1035 38.78 33.14 7.39
CA VAL A 1035 38.74 32.39 6.13
C VAL A 1035 39.47 33.12 5.00
N PHE A 1036 39.30 34.44 4.86
CA PHE A 1036 40.00 35.24 3.85
C PHE A 1036 41.49 35.42 4.16
N GLU A 1037 41.89 35.50 5.42
CA GLU A 1037 43.30 35.52 5.85
C GLU A 1037 43.95 34.16 5.59
N ILE A 1038 43.27 33.05 5.91
CA ILE A 1038 43.70 31.70 5.59
C ILE A 1038 43.86 31.55 4.06
N LEU A 1039 42.82 31.89 3.27
CA LEU A 1039 42.84 31.79 1.79
C LEU A 1039 43.85 32.75 1.14
N GLY A 1040 44.15 33.87 1.79
CA GLY A 1040 45.12 34.89 1.36
C GLY A 1040 46.58 34.61 1.77
N GLY A 1041 46.86 33.51 2.48
CA GLY A 1041 48.22 33.12 2.90
C GLY A 1041 48.73 33.76 4.20
N GLY A 1042 47.83 34.30 5.04
CA GLY A 1042 48.15 34.89 6.35
C GLY A 1042 48.24 33.85 7.47
N THR A 1043 49.23 33.99 8.35
CA THR A 1043 49.44 33.11 9.50
C THR A 1043 48.37 33.31 10.58
N ALA A 1044 47.53 32.29 10.83
CA ALA A 1044 46.75 32.18 12.06
C ALA A 1044 47.67 31.93 13.25
N ALA A 1045 48.18 33.00 13.86
CA ALA A 1045 49.04 32.94 15.03
C ALA A 1045 48.42 33.73 16.20
N SER A 1046 47.50 33.10 16.93
CA SER A 1046 47.52 33.16 18.40
C SER A 1046 46.58 32.11 18.99
N LEU A 1047 47.14 31.04 19.60
CA LEU A 1047 46.81 30.60 20.97
C LEU A 1047 47.73 29.42 21.36
N SER A 1048 48.61 29.70 22.33
CA SER A 1048 49.46 28.82 23.15
C SER A 1048 50.89 28.44 22.67
N THR A 1049 51.84 29.13 23.32
CA THR A 1049 53.22 28.74 23.73
C THR A 1049 54.41 28.77 22.75
N ARG A 1050 55.23 29.83 22.95
CA ARG A 1050 56.71 29.98 22.88
C ARG A 1050 57.51 29.20 21.81
N GLY A 1051 58.14 29.95 20.91
CA GLY A 1051 59.49 29.65 20.42
C GLY A 1051 59.76 29.99 18.95
N ASN A 1052 60.68 30.94 18.76
CA ASN A 1052 61.48 31.24 17.57
C ASN A 1052 60.84 31.93 16.35
N GLU A 1053 61.32 33.14 16.14
CA GLU A 1053 61.37 33.90 14.90
C GLU A 1053 62.27 33.17 13.89
N ASN A 1054 61.76 32.89 12.68
CA ASN A 1054 62.42 33.07 11.38
C ASN A 1054 61.56 32.50 10.23
N GLU A 1055 61.70 33.16 9.07
CA GLU A 1055 61.26 32.78 7.71
C GLU A 1055 59.88 33.27 7.20
N ASN A 1056 59.97 34.30 6.35
CA ASN A 1056 58.98 34.71 5.35
C ASN A 1056 58.86 33.61 4.26
N GLU A 1057 58.00 32.62 4.47
CA GLU A 1057 57.40 31.84 3.38
C GLU A 1057 55.92 32.20 3.28
N THR A 1058 55.49 32.77 2.15
CA THR A 1058 54.07 32.79 1.77
C THR A 1058 53.59 31.35 1.60
N ARG A 1059 53.02 30.76 2.65
CA ARG A 1059 52.37 29.46 2.60
C ARG A 1059 51.01 29.60 1.92
N THR A 1060 50.90 29.11 0.69
CA THR A 1060 49.61 28.79 0.06
C THR A 1060 48.95 27.62 0.80
N ILE A 1061 47.66 27.72 1.12
CA ILE A 1061 46.89 26.56 1.60
C ILE A 1061 46.99 25.42 0.59
N PRO A 1062 47.20 24.16 1.01
CA PRO A 1062 47.03 23.02 0.12
C PRO A 1062 45.57 22.95 -0.35
N ALA A 1063 45.35 23.16 -1.65
CA ALA A 1063 44.11 22.81 -2.31
C ALA A 1063 44.10 21.31 -2.60
N PRO A 1064 42.92 20.64 -2.59
CA PRO A 1064 41.58 21.22 -2.52
C PRO A 1064 41.05 21.50 -1.12
N VAL A 1065 40.28 22.60 -0.99
CA VAL A 1065 39.71 23.10 0.27
C VAL A 1065 38.21 22.81 0.32
N LEU A 1066 37.71 22.32 1.45
CA LEU A 1066 36.29 22.14 1.73
C LEU A 1066 35.83 23.08 2.86
N VAL A 1067 34.82 23.90 2.61
CA VAL A 1067 34.18 24.73 3.64
C VAL A 1067 32.80 24.18 4.02
N HIS A 1068 32.53 24.07 5.32
CA HIS A 1068 31.23 23.60 5.78
C HIS A 1068 30.74 24.34 7.04
N CYS A 1069 29.43 24.28 7.26
CA CYS A 1069 28.79 24.67 8.52
C CYS A 1069 27.73 23.62 8.87
N THR A 1070 26.87 23.86 9.87
CA THR A 1070 25.85 22.88 10.28
C THR A 1070 24.94 22.44 9.13
N GLN A 1071 24.41 23.37 8.34
CA GLN A 1071 23.48 23.08 7.23
C GLN A 1071 24.08 23.33 5.85
N GLY A 1072 25.31 23.84 5.77
CA GLY A 1072 25.94 24.19 4.50
C GLY A 1072 25.23 25.28 3.68
N LYS A 1073 24.22 25.98 4.23
CA LYS A 1073 23.41 27.00 3.54
C LYS A 1073 23.93 28.42 3.74
N ASP A 1074 23.73 28.99 4.93
CA ASP A 1074 23.89 30.44 5.12
C ASP A 1074 25.36 30.88 5.30
N ARG A 1075 26.08 30.39 6.33
CA ARG A 1075 27.51 30.74 6.54
C ARG A 1075 28.39 30.31 5.38
N THR A 1076 28.24 29.06 4.95
CA THR A 1076 28.96 28.51 3.80
C THR A 1076 28.61 29.25 2.51
N GLY A 1077 27.32 29.55 2.29
CA GLY A 1077 26.88 30.27 1.09
C GLY A 1077 27.38 31.71 1.03
N LEU A 1078 27.46 32.41 2.16
CA LEU A 1078 28.03 33.77 2.22
C LEU A 1078 29.53 33.79 1.90
N VAL A 1079 30.30 32.84 2.43
CA VAL A 1079 31.72 32.69 2.10
C VAL A 1079 31.91 32.45 0.60
N VAL A 1080 31.10 31.55 0.03
CA VAL A 1080 31.11 31.26 -1.41
C VAL A 1080 30.77 32.52 -2.22
N LEU A 1081 29.67 33.21 -1.89
CA LEU A 1081 29.25 34.44 -2.58
C LEU A 1081 30.33 35.53 -2.54
N LEU A 1082 30.95 35.76 -1.38
CA LEU A 1082 32.01 36.77 -1.24
C LEU A 1082 33.26 36.39 -2.04
N LEU A 1083 33.66 35.11 -2.03
CA LEU A 1083 34.78 34.63 -2.85
C LEU A 1083 34.49 34.81 -4.34
N LEU A 1084 33.29 34.46 -4.80
CA LEU A 1084 32.87 34.65 -6.19
C LEU A 1084 32.86 36.14 -6.56
N LEU A 1085 32.39 37.01 -5.66
CA LEU A 1085 32.38 38.46 -5.86
C LEU A 1085 33.80 39.04 -5.97
N LEU A 1086 34.77 38.52 -5.20
CA LEU A 1086 36.19 38.93 -5.28
C LEU A 1086 36.85 38.49 -6.59
N THR A 1087 36.39 37.40 -7.22
CA THR A 1087 36.95 36.98 -8.53
C THR A 1087 36.67 37.99 -9.65
N GLY A 1088 35.56 38.74 -9.55
CA GLY A 1088 35.15 39.73 -10.54
C GLY A 1088 34.76 39.18 -11.93
N VAL A 1089 34.72 37.85 -12.11
CA VAL A 1089 34.47 37.19 -13.41
C VAL A 1089 33.15 36.41 -13.49
N VAL A 1090 32.41 36.35 -12.38
CA VAL A 1090 31.12 35.66 -12.24
C VAL A 1090 29.99 36.69 -12.17
N ASP A 1091 28.92 36.49 -12.92
CA ASP A 1091 27.77 37.42 -12.91
C ASP A 1091 26.83 37.19 -11.71
N ASP A 1092 26.01 38.20 -11.43
CA ASP A 1092 25.13 38.25 -10.27
C ASP A 1092 24.04 37.17 -10.32
N GLU A 1093 23.65 36.73 -11.52
CA GLU A 1093 22.64 35.69 -11.72
C GLU A 1093 23.20 34.29 -11.39
N ALA A 1094 24.42 33.98 -11.85
CA ALA A 1094 25.11 32.74 -11.53
C ALA A 1094 25.46 32.63 -10.05
N MET A 1095 25.89 33.73 -9.41
CA MET A 1095 26.13 33.77 -7.95
C MET A 1095 24.84 33.50 -7.16
N ALA A 1096 23.74 34.17 -7.52
CA ALA A 1096 22.45 33.96 -6.86
C ALA A 1096 21.92 32.53 -7.08
N ALA A 1097 22.08 31.98 -8.28
CA ALA A 1097 21.67 30.62 -8.60
C ALA A 1097 22.46 29.58 -7.80
N GLU A 1098 23.78 29.74 -7.65
CA GLU A 1098 24.62 28.85 -6.83
C GLU A 1098 24.16 28.79 -5.38
N TYR A 1099 23.82 29.95 -4.79
CA TYR A 1099 23.33 30.03 -3.41
C TYR A 1099 21.98 29.30 -3.25
N VAL A 1100 21.09 29.42 -4.23
CA VAL A 1100 19.74 28.83 -4.19
C VAL A 1100 19.77 27.31 -4.35
N LEU A 1101 20.81 26.72 -4.97
CA LEU A 1101 20.95 25.26 -5.07
C LEU A 1101 20.96 24.56 -3.71
N SER A 1102 21.44 25.21 -2.65
CA SER A 1102 21.37 24.65 -1.29
C SER A 1102 19.94 24.49 -0.77
N GLU A 1103 18.92 25.07 -1.39
CA GLU A 1103 17.52 24.89 -0.99
C GLU A 1103 16.91 23.59 -1.51
N SER A 1104 17.25 23.18 -2.74
CA SER A 1104 16.80 21.90 -3.31
C SER A 1104 17.51 20.71 -2.66
N GLU A 1105 18.81 20.85 -2.38
CA GLU A 1105 19.62 19.80 -1.74
C GLU A 1105 19.19 19.55 -0.28
N LEU A 1106 18.70 20.58 0.42
CA LEU A 1106 18.18 20.47 1.79
C LEU A 1106 16.68 20.16 1.85
N ALA A 1107 16.02 19.93 0.70
CA ALA A 1107 14.59 19.59 0.68
C ALA A 1107 14.32 18.17 1.22
N VAL A 1108 15.31 17.29 1.13
CA VAL A 1108 15.27 15.90 1.62
C VAL A 1108 15.08 15.83 3.15
N GLU A 1109 15.59 16.82 3.90
CA GLU A 1109 15.42 16.95 5.36
C GLU A 1109 14.25 17.88 5.76
N GLY A 1110 13.36 18.24 4.82
CA GLY A 1110 12.35 19.28 5.01
C GLY A 1110 11.41 19.08 6.22
N GLU A 1111 11.09 17.84 6.57
CA GLU A 1111 10.24 17.53 7.73
C GLU A 1111 10.99 17.48 9.07
N GLU A 1112 12.22 16.95 9.11
CA GLU A 1112 13.07 16.99 10.30
C GLU A 1112 13.35 18.47 10.66
N ARG A 1113 13.58 19.30 9.64
CA ARG A 1113 13.68 20.75 9.75
C ARG A 1113 12.41 21.40 10.30
N MET A 1114 11.22 20.90 9.94
CA MET A 1114 9.95 21.42 10.49
C MET A 1114 9.72 20.96 11.94
N LYS A 1115 10.22 19.78 12.34
CA LYS A 1115 10.28 19.35 13.74
C LYS A 1115 11.25 20.22 14.54
N GLU A 1116 12.42 20.52 13.99
CA GLU A 1116 13.41 21.45 14.57
C GLU A 1116 12.83 22.87 14.71
N ILE A 1117 12.18 23.42 13.68
CA ILE A 1117 11.50 24.73 13.72
C ILE A 1117 10.38 24.78 14.77
N ARG A 1118 9.64 23.67 14.96
CA ARG A 1118 8.60 23.57 15.98
C ARG A 1118 9.18 23.50 17.40
N ALA A 1119 10.34 22.87 17.58
CA ALA A 1119 11.06 22.86 18.85
C ALA A 1119 11.56 24.26 19.28
N TRP A 1120 11.63 25.23 18.35
CA TRP A 1120 12.03 26.62 18.63
C TRP A 1120 10.91 27.52 19.19
N GLY A 1121 9.66 27.05 19.29
CA GLY A 1121 8.55 27.82 19.86
C GLY A 1121 8.09 29.03 19.03
N TRP A 1122 8.37 29.06 17.72
CA TRP A 1122 8.01 30.18 16.83
C TRP A 1122 6.52 30.19 16.45
N MET A 1123 5.76 31.20 16.88
CA MET A 1123 4.50 31.58 16.21
C MET A 1123 4.82 32.50 15.02
N MET A 1124 5.16 31.92 13.86
CA MET A 1124 5.22 32.67 12.61
C MET A 1124 3.86 32.66 11.89
N SER A 1125 3.44 33.82 11.39
CA SER A 1125 2.27 33.91 10.52
C SER A 1125 2.50 33.16 9.19
N SER A 1126 1.43 32.62 8.61
CA SER A 1126 1.42 31.81 7.37
C SER A 1126 2.02 32.49 6.12
N ARG A 1127 2.30 33.80 6.16
CA ARG A 1127 3.02 34.55 5.13
C ARG A 1127 4.55 34.48 5.27
N GLY A 1128 5.08 34.40 6.49
CA GLY A 1128 6.53 34.28 6.76
C GLY A 1128 7.09 32.91 6.35
N VAL A 1129 6.33 31.85 6.66
CA VAL A 1129 6.64 30.46 6.25
C VAL A 1129 6.66 30.34 4.72
N ARG A 1130 5.68 30.95 4.02
CA ARG A 1130 5.67 31.00 2.54
C ARG A 1130 6.80 31.83 1.92
N GLY A 1131 7.39 32.78 2.65
CA GLY A 1131 8.53 33.56 2.18
C GLY A 1131 9.84 32.78 2.24
N CYS A 1132 10.03 31.99 3.29
CA CYS A 1132 11.16 31.07 3.46
C CYS A 1132 11.12 29.92 2.43
N LEU A 1133 9.91 29.47 2.07
CA LEU A 1133 9.68 28.39 1.09
C LEU A 1133 9.71 28.83 -0.39
N ARG A 1134 9.82 30.14 -0.71
CA ARG A 1134 9.71 30.67 -2.09
C ARG A 1134 11.01 31.31 -2.64
N GLY A 1135 12.18 30.98 -2.11
CA GLY A 1135 13.48 31.35 -2.72
C GLY A 1135 13.78 32.85 -2.81
N ARG A 1136 13.29 33.68 -1.86
CA ARG A 1136 13.57 35.13 -1.84
C ARG A 1136 14.85 35.54 -1.08
N SER A 1137 15.51 34.62 -0.37
CA SER A 1137 16.69 34.89 0.46
C SER A 1137 17.91 35.36 -0.35
N GLY A 1138 18.27 34.64 -1.44
CA GLY A 1138 19.44 34.97 -2.27
C GLY A 1138 19.37 36.35 -2.93
N ARG A 1139 18.18 36.76 -3.43
CA ARG A 1139 17.99 38.10 -4.02
C ARG A 1139 18.06 39.23 -3.00
N ILE A 1140 17.68 38.97 -1.74
CA ILE A 1140 17.77 39.94 -0.64
C ILE A 1140 19.24 40.21 -0.30
N TRP A 1141 20.08 39.17 -0.25
CA TRP A 1141 21.53 39.30 -0.04
C TRP A 1141 22.21 40.07 -1.18
N MET A 1142 21.89 39.75 -2.44
CA MET A 1142 22.43 40.45 -3.61
C MET A 1142 22.04 41.93 -3.65
N SER A 1143 20.77 42.26 -3.32
CA SER A 1143 20.30 43.66 -3.25
C SER A 1143 21.05 44.47 -2.16
N GLY A 1144 21.42 43.82 -1.06
CA GLY A 1144 22.24 44.43 0.00
C GLY A 1144 23.70 44.63 -0.41
N MET A 1145 24.27 43.70 -1.18
CA MET A 1145 25.65 43.79 -1.69
C MET A 1145 25.80 44.82 -2.83
N GLU A 1146 24.77 44.99 -3.68
CA GLU A 1146 24.72 46.08 -4.66
C GLU A 1146 24.72 47.46 -3.99
N ALA A 1147 24.04 47.60 -2.84
CA ALA A 1147 24.08 48.81 -2.04
C ALA A 1147 25.49 49.09 -1.47
N CYS A 1148 26.22 48.05 -1.05
CA CYS A 1148 27.63 48.17 -0.65
C CYS A 1148 28.58 48.48 -1.83
N ARG A 1149 28.30 48.00 -3.05
CA ARG A 1149 29.06 48.37 -4.26
C ARG A 1149 28.89 49.84 -4.62
N ALA A 1150 27.72 50.43 -4.34
CA ALA A 1150 27.44 51.83 -4.59
C ALA A 1150 28.14 52.77 -3.58
N GLU A 1151 28.42 52.29 -2.36
CA GLU A 1151 29.18 52.99 -1.32
C GLU A 1151 30.64 52.52 -1.28
N ARG A 1152 31.42 52.83 -2.31
CA ARG A 1152 32.90 52.67 -2.24
C ARG A 1152 33.48 53.64 -1.21
N GLN A 1153 33.75 53.16 0.01
CA GLN A 1153 34.89 53.65 0.80
C GLN A 1153 36.08 52.69 0.63
N PRO A 1154 37.31 53.19 0.41
CA PRO A 1154 38.47 52.34 0.19
C PRO A 1154 38.98 51.81 1.53
N GLY A 1155 38.77 50.53 1.80
CA GLY A 1155 39.29 49.89 3.01
C GLY A 1155 38.61 48.57 3.39
N ILE A 1156 38.43 47.65 2.44
CA ILE A 1156 38.29 46.21 2.71
C ILE A 1156 39.17 45.48 1.71
#